data_AF-A0AA38HUI9-F1
#
_entry.id   AF-A0AA38HUI9-F1
#
_cell.length_a   1.000
_cell.length_b   1.000
_cell.length_c   1.000
_cell.angle_alpha   90.00
_cell.angle_beta   90.00
_cell.angle_gamma   90.00
#
_symmetry.space_group_name_H-M   'P 1'
#
loop_
_entity.id
_entity.type
_entity.pdbx_description
1 polymer ?
#
loop_
_entity_poly.entity_id
_entity_poly.type
_entity_poly.pdbx_seq_one_letter_code
_entity_poly.pdbx_strand_id
1 'polypeptide(L)'
;MEVDSNLIEEFRQLSRESVEFTKKCALLVEEINSGRLTIVQLVEQLGTLLVDVAPINRELGTWILTQVLQGLPANHFDEKQLQFICTFYADRLKDHHQVIPAVLVGVLALAKFDQFPSGAAAQILSALFQNVACQQQQEHDRHNIYKIFQVLLSKCPTELCTMGLDYIYGVISAVDGERNPKNLVLLFNWFPKLLKTVNLGHLTEEAFEVLACYFPVDFKAPAQDSNAITRDQLANSLAPCLTAIPQFAEFCFPLALEKLESSLEIAKIDALHLLEIGCSSFDVSSYVQHSTEIWSQIQKEMFSNPNPAVDNACLKTLTALIKKISSDAAVTTTVKDISDTIKRNLLPDSKLFEPSAKLLLGVANGSPLSSDLITKDVVPIFVNTFNISTTPSHRAVVLKTLIQFFDSYVALHQVIECEELQKVPILCVKASLDDSNELRKAGFDGLKQIAKFLSSEVRFSVYDNLQKLLLVPQAKDVRNSILECFNELATNFADEIKDRLVNNGEITSEITLEGYLNALCVIAADGNFTNIVVDIFLDYLQKGVNLGQVVVKSLRNLINKYENNDNVVNIIYEKNLIKLLIDWSLLNENNAEIKCLQDVDFILKSIIGKQSSQRQTEIIKELSRVDLVSGRRVFLLDGLLCNLRRDVEIDYRVVDDLSALITRESDNFIKSTAAQLLANIINKCDLDKLPMCLDKINKNQTDLTTISWVTKALVMRNHTTANSWTEKLLELLENDTNAAVCFRIVINDSFDALSPKSHCITAILYQQKFFTLVCNRLCDNYQPGRVSYLLALGYLLESTPKQVILMQFQKILKMIVLCLDESEEPEVLVVLLNIIKDFITQKEKCMEDHLGDFLTRFLKLSTFDKSMKVRILALQCLQEVTSSFPVYKLLIHKQEVVRVLGKVVDDKKRIVRREAVEARSLWFLVDAPM
;
A
#
# COMPACT_ATOMS: atom_id res chain seq x y z
N MET A 1 29.99 40.07 -49.58
CA MET A 1 29.05 38.94 -49.70
C MET A 1 27.66 39.54 -49.59
N GLU A 2 26.82 39.22 -50.56
CA GLU A 2 25.50 39.81 -50.79
C GLU A 2 24.64 39.78 -49.53
N VAL A 3 23.98 40.92 -49.27
CA VAL A 3 22.95 41.08 -48.24
C VAL A 3 21.80 40.16 -48.61
N ASP A 4 21.50 39.18 -47.77
CA ASP A 4 20.35 38.30 -47.95
C ASP A 4 19.06 39.11 -47.75
N SER A 5 18.59 39.68 -48.85
CA SER A 5 17.46 40.63 -48.89
C SER A 5 16.09 39.99 -48.63
N ASN A 6 16.03 38.72 -48.20
CA ASN A 6 14.78 37.97 -48.08
C ASN A 6 14.41 37.53 -46.65
N LEU A 7 15.21 37.83 -45.62
CA LEU A 7 14.96 37.37 -44.24
C LEU A 7 13.55 37.75 -43.73
N ILE A 8 13.12 38.99 -43.96
CA ILE A 8 11.81 39.49 -43.48
C ILE A 8 10.65 38.81 -44.23
N GLU A 9 10.73 38.71 -45.55
CA GLU A 9 9.72 38.06 -46.40
C GLU A 9 9.54 36.59 -46.00
N GLU A 10 10.66 35.91 -45.70
CA GLU A 10 10.67 34.53 -45.24
C GLU A 10 9.96 34.32 -43.90
N PHE A 11 10.14 35.23 -42.94
CA PHE A 11 9.46 35.14 -41.64
C PHE A 11 8.00 35.57 -41.69
N ARG A 12 7.62 36.51 -42.58
CA ARG A 12 6.22 36.97 -42.74
C ARG A 12 5.26 35.87 -43.18
N GLN A 13 5.76 34.84 -43.85
CA GLN A 13 4.97 33.72 -44.35
C GLN A 13 4.83 32.57 -43.33
N LEU A 14 5.50 32.65 -42.18
CA LEU A 14 5.55 31.59 -41.18
C LEU A 14 4.71 31.94 -39.96
N SER A 15 3.99 30.94 -39.42
CA SER A 15 3.39 31.06 -38.09
C SER A 15 4.49 31.02 -37.03
N ARG A 16 4.40 31.89 -36.02
CA ARG A 16 5.33 31.98 -34.88
C ARG A 16 5.43 30.68 -34.07
N GLU A 17 4.41 29.83 -34.14
CA GLU A 17 4.33 28.51 -33.47
C GLU A 17 4.78 27.35 -34.38
N SER A 18 5.15 27.63 -35.63
CA SER A 18 5.57 26.59 -36.56
C SER A 18 6.99 26.10 -36.26
N VAL A 19 7.20 24.80 -36.46
CA VAL A 19 8.53 24.17 -36.35
C VAL A 19 9.54 24.84 -37.30
N GLU A 20 9.07 25.30 -38.46
CA GLU A 20 9.92 25.96 -39.45
C GLU A 20 10.40 27.34 -38.95
N PHE A 21 9.55 28.10 -38.26
CA PHE A 21 9.95 29.36 -37.63
C PHE A 21 11.07 29.13 -36.60
N THR A 22 10.90 28.14 -35.71
CA THR A 22 11.91 27.79 -34.70
C THR A 22 13.22 27.34 -35.32
N LYS A 23 13.17 26.53 -36.40
CA LYS A 23 14.37 26.11 -37.15
C LYS A 23 15.11 27.31 -37.74
N LYS A 24 14.41 28.27 -38.32
CA LYS A 24 15.04 29.48 -38.87
C LYS A 24 15.70 30.34 -37.79
N CYS A 25 15.05 30.49 -36.64
CA CYS A 25 15.69 31.16 -35.50
C CYS A 25 16.94 30.40 -35.02
N ALA A 26 16.93 29.06 -35.01
CA ALA A 26 18.10 28.27 -34.66
C ALA A 26 19.27 28.45 -35.65
N LEU A 27 19.00 28.59 -36.95
CA LEU A 27 20.02 28.92 -37.96
C LEU A 27 20.65 30.28 -37.69
N LEU A 28 19.85 31.31 -37.37
CA LEU A 28 20.37 32.63 -36.98
C LEU A 28 21.27 32.55 -35.74
N VAL A 29 20.91 31.72 -34.76
CA VAL A 29 21.73 31.44 -33.57
C VAL A 29 23.06 30.78 -33.95
N GLU A 30 23.06 29.80 -34.86
CA GLU A 30 24.28 29.17 -35.37
C GLU A 30 25.18 30.14 -36.13
N GLU A 31 24.60 31.03 -36.95
CA GLU A 31 25.34 32.07 -37.67
C GLU A 31 25.98 33.08 -36.72
N ILE A 32 25.26 33.45 -35.65
CA ILE A 32 25.78 34.35 -34.61
C ILE A 32 26.90 33.68 -33.80
N ASN A 33 26.72 32.43 -33.38
CA ASN A 33 27.75 31.68 -32.64
C ASN A 33 29.00 31.40 -33.50
N SER A 34 28.84 31.24 -34.82
CA SER A 34 29.97 31.07 -35.75
C SER A 34 30.61 32.39 -36.20
N GLY A 35 30.10 33.54 -35.73
CA GLY A 35 30.61 34.86 -36.07
C GLY A 35 30.31 35.31 -37.51
N ARG A 36 29.44 34.59 -38.22
CA ARG A 36 29.01 34.92 -39.61
C ARG A 36 27.97 36.03 -39.66
N LEU A 37 27.21 36.20 -38.58
CA LEU A 37 26.25 37.28 -38.35
C LEU A 37 26.52 37.86 -36.96
N THR A 38 26.44 39.18 -36.80
CA THR A 38 26.48 39.81 -35.46
C THR A 38 25.07 40.17 -35.00
N ILE A 39 24.86 40.28 -33.69
CA ILE A 39 23.55 40.72 -33.16
C ILE A 39 23.16 42.11 -33.69
N VAL A 40 24.13 43.00 -33.89
CA VAL A 40 23.91 44.36 -34.39
C VAL A 40 23.39 44.29 -35.83
N GLN A 41 24.03 43.47 -36.67
CA GLN A 41 23.57 43.26 -38.05
C GLN A 41 22.17 42.64 -38.10
N LEU A 42 21.85 41.71 -37.21
CA LEU A 42 20.49 41.16 -37.12
C LEU A 42 19.47 42.23 -36.72
N VAL A 43 19.79 43.06 -35.72
CA VAL A 43 18.90 44.16 -35.29
C VAL A 43 18.71 45.20 -36.41
N GLU A 44 19.76 45.53 -37.16
CA GLU A 44 19.69 46.40 -38.33
C GLU A 44 18.79 45.80 -39.42
N GLN A 45 18.92 44.50 -39.71
CA GLN A 45 18.06 43.79 -40.66
C GLN A 45 16.60 43.77 -40.21
N LEU A 46 16.33 43.57 -38.91
CA LEU A 46 14.98 43.61 -38.34
C LEU A 46 14.43 45.03 -38.18
N GLY A 47 15.22 46.08 -38.42
CA GLY A 47 14.87 47.46 -38.10
C GLY A 47 13.52 47.90 -38.67
N THR A 48 13.21 47.52 -39.92
CA THR A 48 11.91 47.88 -40.55
C THR A 48 10.71 47.21 -39.89
N LEU A 49 10.89 46.07 -39.22
CA LEU A 49 9.85 45.43 -38.41
C LEU A 49 9.77 46.05 -37.01
N LEU A 50 10.91 46.28 -36.36
CA LEU A 50 10.98 46.72 -34.95
C LEU A 50 10.39 48.13 -34.71
N VAL A 51 10.40 49.01 -35.72
CA VAL A 51 9.82 50.37 -35.65
C VAL A 51 8.62 50.59 -36.56
N ASP A 52 8.03 49.52 -37.12
CA ASP A 52 6.86 49.61 -37.99
C ASP A 52 5.67 50.24 -37.25
N VAL A 53 4.77 50.93 -37.97
CA VAL A 53 3.54 51.51 -37.40
C VAL A 53 2.57 50.41 -36.97
N ALA A 54 2.53 49.28 -37.68
CA ALA A 54 1.66 48.15 -37.41
C ALA A 54 2.19 47.28 -36.25
N PRO A 55 1.40 47.07 -35.17
CA PRO A 55 1.82 46.26 -34.01
C PRO A 55 2.23 44.83 -34.36
N ILE A 56 1.58 44.20 -35.35
CA ILE A 56 1.86 42.83 -35.77
C ILE A 56 3.28 42.67 -36.36
N ASN A 57 3.79 43.70 -37.04
CA ASN A 57 5.15 43.69 -37.58
C ASN A 57 6.18 43.88 -36.47
N ARG A 58 5.89 44.76 -35.50
CA ARG A 58 6.74 44.93 -34.31
C ARG A 58 6.77 43.68 -33.45
N GLU A 59 5.64 43.01 -33.28
CA GLU A 59 5.54 41.71 -32.62
C GLU A 59 6.47 40.69 -33.31
N LEU A 60 6.36 40.54 -34.62
CA LEU A 60 7.19 39.61 -35.40
C LEU A 60 8.69 39.88 -35.22
N GLY A 61 9.12 41.14 -35.40
CA GLY A 61 10.52 41.52 -35.21
C GLY A 61 11.03 41.25 -33.80
N THR A 62 10.22 41.60 -32.79
CA THR A 62 10.55 41.37 -31.38
C THR A 62 10.61 39.88 -31.05
N TRP A 63 9.70 39.07 -31.61
CA TRP A 63 9.68 37.63 -31.39
C TRP A 63 10.89 36.92 -32.00
N ILE A 64 11.31 37.30 -33.22
CA ILE A 64 12.54 36.78 -33.83
C ILE A 64 13.74 37.09 -32.93
N LEU A 65 13.87 38.35 -32.48
CA LEU A 65 14.96 38.75 -31.59
C LEU A 65 14.92 37.97 -30.27
N THR A 66 13.74 37.80 -29.66
CA THR A 66 13.55 37.02 -28.44
C THR A 66 13.96 35.55 -28.61
N GLN A 67 13.57 34.89 -29.71
CA GLN A 67 13.93 33.50 -30.00
C GLN A 67 15.45 33.34 -30.20
N VAL A 68 16.08 34.29 -30.90
CA VAL A 68 17.54 34.30 -31.06
C VAL A 68 18.23 34.48 -29.71
N LEU A 69 17.79 35.45 -28.89
CA LEU A 69 18.32 35.65 -27.54
C LEU A 69 18.18 34.38 -26.69
N GLN A 70 17.08 33.63 -26.79
CA GLN A 70 16.89 32.36 -26.08
C GLN A 70 17.89 31.27 -26.50
N GLY A 71 18.32 31.23 -27.75
CA GLY A 71 19.27 30.24 -28.26
C GLY A 71 20.76 30.57 -28.00
N LEU A 72 21.10 31.83 -27.71
CA LEU A 72 22.50 32.24 -27.49
C LEU A 72 23.06 31.77 -26.12
N PRO A 73 24.37 31.48 -26.02
CA PRO A 73 25.00 31.05 -24.76
C PRO A 73 25.09 32.20 -23.74
N ALA A 74 25.07 31.88 -22.44
CA ALA A 74 24.97 32.87 -21.36
C ALA A 74 26.15 33.87 -21.29
N ASN A 75 27.30 33.53 -21.86
CA ASN A 75 28.50 34.35 -21.90
C ASN A 75 28.70 35.11 -23.23
N HIS A 76 27.68 35.14 -24.11
CA HIS A 76 27.82 35.68 -25.46
C HIS A 76 28.03 37.20 -25.50
N PHE A 77 27.38 37.95 -24.61
CA PHE A 77 27.39 39.41 -24.61
C PHE A 77 28.24 39.99 -23.48
N ASP A 78 28.88 41.12 -23.75
CA ASP A 78 29.42 41.98 -22.71
C ASP A 78 28.32 42.84 -22.03
N GLU A 79 28.67 43.46 -20.91
CA GLU A 79 27.73 44.27 -20.12
C GLU A 79 27.17 45.47 -20.91
N LYS A 80 27.96 46.11 -21.78
CA LYS A 80 27.52 47.28 -22.56
C LYS A 80 26.50 46.89 -23.62
N GLN A 81 26.75 45.77 -24.30
CA GLN A 81 25.81 45.20 -25.28
C GLN A 81 24.50 44.82 -24.60
N LEU A 82 24.56 44.13 -23.46
CA LEU A 82 23.36 43.79 -22.70
C LEU A 82 22.64 45.04 -22.19
N GLN A 83 23.33 46.10 -21.78
CA GLN A 83 22.70 47.34 -21.34
C GLN A 83 21.80 47.94 -22.43
N PHE A 84 22.28 47.95 -23.68
CA PHE A 84 21.50 48.44 -24.82
C PHE A 84 20.27 47.55 -25.07
N ILE A 85 20.43 46.23 -25.04
CA ILE A 85 19.32 45.29 -25.29
C ILE A 85 18.30 45.35 -24.15
N CYS A 86 18.72 45.40 -22.88
CA CYS A 86 17.85 45.57 -21.72
C CYS A 86 17.06 46.89 -21.82
N THR A 87 17.72 47.98 -22.23
CA THR A 87 17.05 49.28 -22.44
C THR A 87 15.99 49.19 -23.54
N PHE A 88 16.29 48.50 -24.65
CA PHE A 88 15.35 48.25 -25.73
C PHE A 88 14.12 47.47 -25.23
N TYR A 89 14.31 46.35 -24.53
CA TYR A 89 13.19 45.56 -23.99
C TYR A 89 12.39 46.31 -22.93
N ALA A 90 13.03 47.10 -22.07
CA ALA A 90 12.34 47.98 -21.12
C ALA A 90 11.47 49.03 -21.82
N ASP A 91 11.94 49.60 -22.93
CA ASP A 91 11.12 50.52 -23.74
C ASP A 91 9.96 49.81 -24.44
N ARG A 92 10.18 48.58 -24.95
CA ARG A 92 9.12 47.78 -25.58
C ARG A 92 8.01 47.33 -24.63
N LEU A 93 8.20 47.37 -23.31
CA LEU A 93 7.12 47.17 -22.34
C LEU A 93 6.05 48.28 -22.38
N LYS A 94 6.34 49.40 -23.04
CA LYS A 94 5.39 50.51 -23.27
C LYS A 94 4.61 50.37 -24.58
N ASP A 95 4.90 49.34 -25.37
CA ASP A 95 4.33 49.15 -26.70
C ASP A 95 2.88 48.59 -26.61
N HIS A 96 2.25 48.40 -27.77
CA HIS A 96 0.92 47.82 -27.90
C HIS A 96 0.84 46.43 -27.26
N HIS A 97 -0.31 46.10 -26.65
CA HIS A 97 -0.52 44.84 -25.92
C HIS A 97 -0.17 43.56 -26.71
N GLN A 98 -0.23 43.62 -28.05
CA GLN A 98 0.13 42.52 -28.94
C GLN A 98 1.64 42.20 -28.93
N VAL A 99 2.50 43.18 -28.65
CA VAL A 99 3.97 43.03 -28.63
C VAL A 99 4.44 42.51 -27.27
N ILE A 100 3.72 42.83 -26.19
CA ILE A 100 4.10 42.54 -24.80
C ILE A 100 4.45 41.07 -24.55
N PRO A 101 3.71 40.05 -25.04
CA PRO A 101 4.07 38.65 -24.84
C PRO A 101 5.50 38.31 -25.31
N ALA A 102 5.90 38.84 -26.48
CA ALA A 102 7.25 38.64 -27.01
C ALA A 102 8.32 39.32 -26.15
N VAL A 103 8.00 40.48 -25.57
CA VAL A 103 8.87 41.25 -24.69
C VAL A 103 9.09 40.52 -23.37
N LEU A 104 8.02 39.99 -22.74
CA LEU A 104 8.12 39.26 -21.47
C LEU A 104 9.03 38.03 -21.58
N VAL A 105 8.87 37.25 -22.66
CA VAL A 105 9.74 36.09 -22.93
C VAL A 105 11.18 36.54 -23.19
N GLY A 106 11.38 37.68 -23.86
CA GLY A 106 12.70 38.25 -24.08
C GLY A 106 13.37 38.75 -22.82
N VAL A 107 12.64 39.37 -21.89
CA VAL A 107 13.16 39.77 -20.57
C VAL A 107 13.66 38.55 -19.79
N LEU A 108 12.90 37.44 -19.79
CA LEU A 108 13.36 36.18 -19.19
C LEU A 108 14.62 35.64 -19.87
N ALA A 109 14.72 35.75 -21.20
CA ALA A 109 15.91 35.37 -21.94
C ALA A 109 17.12 36.25 -21.57
N LEU A 110 16.93 37.55 -21.39
CA LEU A 110 17.99 38.47 -20.97
C LEU A 110 18.50 38.14 -19.58
N ALA A 111 17.61 37.77 -18.67
CA ALA A 111 17.96 37.42 -17.30
C ALA A 111 18.83 36.15 -17.19
N LYS A 112 19.07 35.39 -18.27
CA LYS A 112 19.96 34.22 -18.29
C LYS A 112 21.46 34.55 -18.49
N PHE A 113 21.80 35.72 -19.04
CA PHE A 113 23.19 36.04 -19.43
C PHE A 113 24.05 36.45 -18.23
N ASP A 114 25.32 36.07 -18.21
CA ASP A 114 26.21 36.22 -17.04
C ASP A 114 26.47 37.69 -16.68
N GLN A 115 26.65 38.55 -17.68
CA GLN A 115 26.98 39.97 -17.54
C GLN A 115 25.73 40.88 -17.47
N PHE A 116 24.67 40.42 -16.80
CA PHE A 116 23.43 41.19 -16.70
C PHE A 116 23.69 42.55 -16.01
N PRO A 117 23.40 43.69 -16.66
CA PRO A 117 23.87 44.99 -16.20
C PRO A 117 23.22 45.47 -14.90
N SER A 118 24.00 46.18 -14.09
CA SER A 118 23.47 46.86 -12.90
C SER A 118 22.50 47.99 -13.29
N GLY A 119 21.35 48.08 -12.61
CA GLY A 119 20.31 49.08 -12.87
C GLY A 119 19.28 48.65 -13.92
N ALA A 120 19.57 47.60 -14.69
CA ALA A 120 18.66 47.10 -15.71
C ALA A 120 17.41 46.42 -15.11
N ALA A 121 17.54 45.74 -13.97
CA ALA A 121 16.41 45.06 -13.34
C ALA A 121 15.38 46.08 -12.84
N ALA A 122 15.83 47.14 -12.17
CA ALA A 122 14.97 48.22 -11.70
C ALA A 122 14.31 48.96 -12.87
N GLN A 123 15.06 49.24 -13.95
CA GLN A 123 14.52 49.86 -15.16
C GLN A 123 13.41 49.01 -15.79
N ILE A 124 13.64 47.71 -15.97
CA ILE A 124 12.68 46.78 -16.55
C ILE A 124 11.42 46.68 -15.69
N LEU A 125 11.57 46.48 -14.37
CA LEU A 125 10.42 46.34 -13.47
C LEU A 125 9.62 47.64 -13.35
N SER A 126 10.28 48.80 -13.32
CA SER A 126 9.59 50.09 -13.32
C SER A 126 8.76 50.28 -14.59
N ALA A 127 9.32 49.94 -15.75
CA ALA A 127 8.58 49.96 -17.01
C ALA A 127 7.43 48.95 -17.02
N LEU A 128 7.64 47.75 -16.48
CA LEU A 128 6.61 46.72 -16.39
C LEU A 128 5.44 47.18 -15.52
N PHE A 129 5.70 47.66 -14.30
CA PHE A 129 4.65 48.09 -13.36
C PHE A 129 3.84 49.29 -13.89
N GLN A 130 4.49 50.22 -14.60
CA GLN A 130 3.82 51.42 -15.11
C GLN A 130 2.97 51.17 -16.36
N ASN A 131 3.32 50.19 -17.20
CA ASN A 131 2.77 50.08 -18.55
C ASN A 131 2.06 48.76 -18.82
N VAL A 132 2.27 47.72 -18.01
CA VAL A 132 1.68 46.40 -18.22
C VAL A 132 0.71 46.06 -17.10
N ALA A 133 -0.59 46.13 -17.39
CA ALA A 133 -1.64 45.64 -16.49
C ALA A 133 -1.62 44.09 -16.46
N CYS A 134 -1.00 43.51 -15.43
CA CYS A 134 -0.75 42.07 -15.30
C CYS A 134 -2.04 41.23 -15.46
N GLN A 135 -3.12 41.63 -14.78
CA GLN A 135 -4.39 40.90 -14.69
C GLN A 135 -5.17 40.92 -16.00
N GLN A 136 -4.84 41.85 -16.91
CA GLN A 136 -5.39 41.90 -18.26
C GLN A 136 -4.63 41.01 -19.25
N GLN A 137 -3.46 40.47 -18.86
CA GLN A 137 -2.68 39.56 -19.70
C GLN A 137 -3.23 38.12 -19.64
N GLN A 138 -2.89 37.33 -20.65
CA GLN A 138 -3.25 35.91 -20.70
C GLN A 138 -2.54 35.12 -19.59
N GLU A 139 -3.07 33.95 -19.24
CA GLU A 139 -2.54 33.10 -18.15
C GLU A 139 -1.02 32.86 -18.26
N HIS A 140 -0.56 32.50 -19.47
CA HIS A 140 0.84 32.21 -19.74
C HIS A 140 1.74 33.46 -19.68
N ASP A 141 1.20 34.63 -20.01
CA ASP A 141 1.92 35.90 -19.92
C ASP A 141 2.07 36.34 -18.47
N ARG A 142 1.01 36.20 -17.65
CA ARG A 142 1.10 36.40 -16.18
C ARG A 142 2.13 35.47 -15.56
N HIS A 143 2.15 34.21 -15.98
CA HIS A 143 3.17 33.26 -15.56
C HIS A 143 4.60 33.75 -15.86
N ASN A 144 4.82 34.34 -17.05
CA ASN A 144 6.11 34.93 -17.40
C ASN A 144 6.44 36.15 -16.54
N ILE A 145 5.47 37.02 -16.24
CA ILE A 145 5.65 38.16 -15.32
C ILE A 145 6.12 37.68 -13.94
N TYR A 146 5.47 36.67 -13.37
CA TYR A 146 5.86 36.13 -12.07
C TYR A 146 7.23 35.45 -12.08
N LYS A 147 7.57 34.77 -13.19
CA LYS A 147 8.94 34.27 -13.40
C LYS A 147 9.96 35.39 -13.47
N ILE A 148 9.63 36.53 -14.09
CA ILE A 148 10.51 37.70 -14.14
C ILE A 148 10.79 38.18 -12.71
N PHE A 149 9.76 38.30 -11.86
CA PHE A 149 9.95 38.66 -10.45
C PHE A 149 10.88 37.69 -9.72
N GLN A 150 10.67 36.38 -9.91
CA GLN A 150 11.48 35.35 -9.28
C GLN A 150 12.95 35.38 -9.71
N VAL A 151 13.20 35.49 -11.02
CA VAL A 151 14.55 35.47 -11.60
C VAL A 151 15.30 36.76 -11.25
N LEU A 152 14.66 37.93 -11.41
CA LEU A 152 15.31 39.20 -11.13
C LEU A 152 15.62 39.40 -9.63
N LEU A 153 14.73 39.00 -8.72
CA LEU A 153 15.04 39.04 -7.28
C LEU A 153 16.21 38.13 -6.92
N SER A 154 16.31 36.97 -7.57
CA SER A 154 17.41 36.03 -7.31
C SER A 154 18.74 36.53 -7.87
N LYS A 155 18.71 37.31 -8.95
CA LYS A 155 19.90 37.80 -9.65
C LYS A 155 20.41 39.14 -9.11
N CYS A 156 19.50 40.06 -8.81
CA CYS A 156 19.79 41.46 -8.47
C CYS A 156 19.11 41.89 -7.15
N PRO A 157 19.23 41.14 -6.03
CA PRO A 157 18.47 41.41 -4.81
C PRO A 157 18.75 42.79 -4.21
N THR A 158 20.02 43.21 -4.20
CA THR A 158 20.42 44.53 -3.67
C THR A 158 19.78 45.68 -4.44
N GLU A 159 19.79 45.59 -5.78
CA GLU A 159 19.17 46.57 -6.66
C GLU A 159 17.66 46.67 -6.43
N LEU A 160 16.96 45.53 -6.36
CA LEU A 160 15.51 45.54 -6.13
C LEU A 160 15.16 46.07 -4.74
N CYS A 161 15.95 45.77 -3.72
CA CYS A 161 15.75 46.36 -2.38
C CYS A 161 15.93 47.88 -2.38
N THR A 162 16.79 48.45 -3.24
CA THR A 162 16.96 49.91 -3.34
C THR A 162 15.79 50.63 -3.99
N MET A 163 14.94 49.92 -4.76
CA MET A 163 13.68 50.47 -5.28
C MET A 163 12.67 50.73 -4.16
N GLY A 164 12.87 50.17 -2.97
CA GLY A 164 12.03 50.41 -1.80
C GLY A 164 10.56 50.00 -2.02
N LEU A 165 9.65 50.86 -1.58
CA LEU A 165 8.22 50.55 -1.55
C LEU A 165 7.57 50.49 -2.94
N ASP A 166 8.13 51.16 -3.95
CA ASP A 166 7.61 51.10 -5.32
C ASP A 166 7.71 49.68 -5.90
N TYR A 167 8.79 48.94 -5.56
CA TYR A 167 8.93 47.54 -5.95
C TYR A 167 7.90 46.65 -5.26
N ILE A 168 7.69 46.85 -3.95
CA ILE A 168 6.72 46.06 -3.18
C ILE A 168 5.31 46.32 -3.71
N TYR A 169 4.92 47.59 -3.85
CA TYR A 169 3.63 47.99 -4.38
C TYR A 169 3.39 47.42 -5.78
N GLY A 170 4.39 47.50 -6.67
CA GLY A 170 4.31 46.93 -8.01
C GLY A 170 4.08 45.42 -8.01
N VAL A 171 4.79 44.67 -7.15
CA VAL A 171 4.64 43.21 -7.04
C VAL A 171 3.26 42.84 -6.48
N ILE A 172 2.85 43.42 -5.35
CA ILE A 172 1.56 43.06 -4.73
C ILE A 172 0.38 43.45 -5.64
N SER A 173 0.45 44.60 -6.32
CA SER A 173 -0.55 45.02 -7.29
C SER A 173 -0.62 44.10 -8.51
N ALA A 174 0.50 43.52 -8.95
CA ALA A 174 0.55 42.58 -10.08
C ALA A 174 0.08 41.16 -9.70
N VAL A 175 0.09 40.82 -8.41
CA VAL A 175 -0.36 39.53 -7.88
C VAL A 175 -1.85 39.55 -7.51
N ASP A 176 -2.37 40.71 -7.12
CA ASP A 176 -3.76 40.87 -6.69
C ASP A 176 -4.75 40.29 -7.72
N GLY A 177 -5.62 39.39 -7.27
CA GLY A 177 -6.64 38.77 -8.12
C GLY A 177 -6.16 37.66 -9.08
N GLU A 178 -4.95 37.10 -8.93
CA GLU A 178 -4.58 35.87 -9.67
C GLU A 178 -5.44 34.68 -9.23
N ARG A 179 -5.94 33.89 -10.18
CA ARG A 179 -6.84 32.76 -9.91
C ARG A 179 -6.32 31.43 -10.47
N ASN A 180 -5.30 31.46 -11.32
CA ASN A 180 -4.76 30.27 -11.91
C ASN A 180 -3.92 29.48 -10.87
N PRO A 181 -4.23 28.20 -10.62
CA PRO A 181 -3.55 27.43 -9.58
C PRO A 181 -2.05 27.22 -9.84
N LYS A 182 -1.61 27.13 -11.11
CA LYS A 182 -0.17 26.99 -11.43
C LYS A 182 0.60 28.26 -11.12
N ASN A 183 0.01 29.42 -11.41
CA ASN A 183 0.59 30.72 -11.07
C ASN A 183 0.61 30.94 -9.55
N LEU A 184 -0.48 30.60 -8.85
CA LEU A 184 -0.54 30.69 -7.39
C LEU A 184 0.52 29.82 -6.71
N VAL A 185 0.70 28.57 -7.13
CA VAL A 185 1.77 27.72 -6.56
C VAL A 185 3.16 28.32 -6.82
N LEU A 186 3.43 28.87 -8.01
CA LEU A 186 4.70 29.53 -8.29
C LEU A 186 4.92 30.73 -7.37
N LEU A 187 3.89 31.56 -7.19
CA LEU A 187 3.93 32.73 -6.33
C LEU A 187 4.10 32.35 -4.86
N PHE A 188 3.28 31.44 -4.33
CA PHE A 188 3.34 31.02 -2.93
C PHE A 188 4.67 30.38 -2.54
N ASN A 189 5.32 29.66 -3.46
CA ASN A 189 6.67 29.16 -3.19
C ASN A 189 7.75 30.25 -3.20
N TRP A 190 7.50 31.40 -3.85
CA TRP A 190 8.45 32.50 -3.96
C TRP A 190 8.24 33.60 -2.93
N PHE A 191 7.00 33.91 -2.56
CA PHE A 191 6.64 34.98 -1.63
C PHE A 191 7.42 34.95 -0.30
N PRO A 192 7.61 33.79 0.37
CA PRO A 192 8.39 33.75 1.61
C PRO A 192 9.83 34.25 1.44
N LYS A 193 10.43 34.05 0.25
CA LYS A 193 11.76 34.61 -0.08
C LYS A 193 11.68 36.12 -0.26
N LEU A 194 10.67 36.61 -0.99
CA LEU A 194 10.45 38.05 -1.17
C LEU A 194 10.30 38.76 0.19
N LEU A 195 9.36 38.29 1.01
CA LEU A 195 8.98 38.91 2.29
C LEU A 195 10.16 38.96 3.28
N LYS A 196 11.05 37.96 3.26
CA LYS A 196 12.26 37.94 4.08
C LYS A 196 13.40 38.83 3.55
N THR A 197 13.32 39.26 2.29
CA THR A 197 14.38 40.04 1.62
C THR A 197 14.10 41.54 1.65
N VAL A 198 12.83 41.95 1.59
CA VAL A 198 12.42 43.36 1.49
C VAL A 198 11.89 43.90 2.82
N ASN A 199 11.93 45.23 2.98
CA ASN A 199 11.28 45.91 4.10
C ASN A 199 9.93 46.48 3.66
N LEU A 200 8.83 45.93 4.21
CA LEU A 200 7.47 46.30 3.83
C LEU A 200 7.04 47.70 4.30
N GLY A 201 7.64 48.23 5.36
CA GLY A 201 7.26 49.54 5.90
C GLY A 201 5.75 49.65 6.17
N HIS A 202 5.12 50.69 5.64
CA HIS A 202 3.67 50.89 5.80
C HIS A 202 2.82 49.97 4.91
N LEU A 203 3.40 49.27 3.93
CA LEU A 203 2.68 48.33 3.05
C LEU A 203 2.52 46.93 3.66
N THR A 204 2.74 46.80 4.98
CA THR A 204 2.73 45.49 5.64
C THR A 204 1.32 44.88 5.66
N GLU A 205 0.31 45.69 5.95
CA GLU A 205 -1.09 45.26 5.98
C GLU A 205 -1.57 44.90 4.57
N GLU A 206 -1.32 45.75 3.58
CA GLU A 206 -1.70 45.53 2.19
C GLU A 206 -1.03 44.28 1.60
N ALA A 207 0.25 44.05 1.92
CA ALA A 207 0.93 42.82 1.50
C ALA A 207 0.33 41.56 2.15
N PHE A 208 -0.12 41.66 3.40
CA PHE A 208 -0.81 40.57 4.08
C PHE A 208 -2.20 40.32 3.46
N GLU A 209 -3.00 41.36 3.21
CA GLU A 209 -4.34 41.26 2.62
C GLU A 209 -4.34 40.57 1.25
N VAL A 210 -3.36 40.90 0.40
CA VAL A 210 -3.19 40.28 -0.93
C VAL A 210 -2.96 38.76 -0.82
N LEU A 211 -2.32 38.28 0.24
CA LEU A 211 -2.13 36.85 0.48
C LEU A 211 -3.32 36.23 1.23
N ALA A 212 -3.89 36.96 2.19
CA ALA A 212 -4.96 36.49 3.06
C ALA A 212 -6.28 36.30 2.30
N CYS A 213 -6.48 36.97 1.16
CA CYS A 213 -7.68 36.80 0.34
C CYS A 213 -7.84 35.37 -0.22
N TYR A 214 -6.77 34.57 -0.26
CA TYR A 214 -6.78 33.16 -0.66
C TYR A 214 -7.12 32.20 0.49
N PHE A 215 -7.35 32.70 1.71
CA PHE A 215 -7.54 31.90 2.92
C PHE A 215 -9.00 31.94 3.43
N PRO A 216 -9.62 30.79 3.79
CA PRO A 216 -9.10 29.43 3.61
C PRO A 216 -9.18 28.99 2.15
N VAL A 217 -8.34 28.02 1.75
CA VAL A 217 -8.32 27.58 0.35
C VAL A 217 -9.56 26.76 0.03
N ASP A 218 -10.47 27.33 -0.76
CA ASP A 218 -11.63 26.65 -1.36
C ASP A 218 -11.36 26.37 -2.85
N PHE A 219 -10.84 25.19 -3.14
CA PHE A 219 -10.45 24.77 -4.49
C PHE A 219 -10.91 23.33 -4.77
N LYS A 220 -11.47 23.10 -5.96
CA LYS A 220 -11.84 21.77 -6.46
C LYS A 220 -11.11 21.48 -7.76
N ALA A 221 -10.24 20.46 -7.76
CA ALA A 221 -9.49 20.05 -8.93
C ALA A 221 -10.43 19.45 -10.01
N PRO A 222 -10.15 19.67 -11.32
CA PRO A 222 -10.87 19.00 -12.39
C PRO A 222 -10.66 17.47 -12.35
N ALA A 223 -11.74 16.69 -12.47
CA ALA A 223 -11.75 15.24 -12.25
C ALA A 223 -10.95 14.38 -13.26
N GLN A 224 -10.37 14.98 -14.31
CA GLN A 224 -9.80 14.26 -15.46
C GLN A 224 -8.27 14.23 -15.53
N ASP A 225 -7.56 14.86 -14.60
CA ASP A 225 -6.11 14.99 -14.68
C ASP A 225 -5.43 14.53 -13.38
N SER A 226 -4.74 13.38 -13.44
CA SER A 226 -4.00 12.82 -12.30
C SER A 226 -2.80 13.67 -11.87
N ASN A 227 -2.38 14.63 -12.70
CA ASN A 227 -1.33 15.60 -12.41
C ASN A 227 -1.86 17.00 -12.02
N ALA A 228 -3.17 17.13 -11.79
CA ALA A 228 -3.75 18.41 -11.38
C ALA A 228 -3.25 18.84 -10.00
N ILE A 229 -2.98 20.15 -9.85
CA ILE A 229 -2.68 20.76 -8.55
C ILE A 229 -3.85 20.50 -7.60
N THR A 230 -3.55 19.99 -6.41
CA THR A 230 -4.59 19.71 -5.41
C THR A 230 -4.86 20.93 -4.53
N ARG A 231 -6.03 20.93 -3.90
CA ARG A 231 -6.40 21.91 -2.88
C ARG A 231 -5.38 21.98 -1.74
N ASP A 232 -4.94 20.81 -1.25
CA ASP A 232 -3.98 20.75 -0.15
C ASP A 232 -2.59 21.24 -0.55
N GLN A 233 -2.19 21.04 -1.81
CA GLN A 233 -0.95 21.64 -2.32
C GLN A 233 -1.01 23.17 -2.27
N LEU A 234 -2.13 23.77 -2.67
CA LEU A 234 -2.35 25.22 -2.57
C LEU A 234 -2.32 25.69 -1.11
N ALA A 235 -3.10 25.05 -0.23
CA ALA A 235 -3.17 25.41 1.20
C ALA A 235 -1.80 25.31 1.89
N ASN A 236 -1.07 24.22 1.67
CA ASN A 236 0.26 24.00 2.26
C ASN A 236 1.32 24.98 1.71
N SER A 237 1.15 25.49 0.49
CA SER A 237 2.04 26.53 -0.07
C SER A 237 1.68 27.94 0.39
N LEU A 238 0.40 28.23 0.66
CA LEU A 238 -0.06 29.53 1.14
C LEU A 238 0.35 29.81 2.59
N ALA A 239 0.22 28.83 3.50
CA ALA A 239 0.47 29.05 4.93
C ALA A 239 1.87 29.64 5.23
N PRO A 240 2.98 29.14 4.63
CA PRO A 240 4.31 29.76 4.79
C PRO A 240 4.42 31.22 4.33
N CYS A 241 3.54 31.68 3.43
CA CYS A 241 3.50 33.08 3.01
C CYS A 241 2.92 33.97 4.11
N LEU A 242 1.78 33.55 4.67
CA LEU A 242 1.07 34.26 5.74
C LEU A 242 1.84 34.28 7.07
N THR A 243 2.82 33.39 7.23
CA THR A 243 3.69 33.32 8.42
C THR A 243 5.15 33.61 8.09
N ALA A 244 5.46 34.28 6.98
CA ALA A 244 6.84 34.40 6.51
C ALA A 244 7.71 35.30 7.41
N ILE A 245 7.12 36.33 8.04
CA ILE A 245 7.80 37.37 8.82
C ILE A 245 7.05 37.68 10.12
N PRO A 246 7.73 38.11 11.21
CA PRO A 246 7.10 38.38 12.51
C PRO A 246 5.99 39.45 12.48
N GLN A 247 6.11 40.45 11.60
CA GLN A 247 5.15 41.56 11.48
C GLN A 247 3.76 41.08 11.04
N PHE A 248 3.65 39.90 10.43
CA PHE A 248 2.36 39.32 10.05
C PHE A 248 1.58 38.74 11.23
N ALA A 249 2.20 38.60 12.41
CA ALA A 249 1.53 38.02 13.58
C ALA A 249 0.24 38.79 13.96
N GLU A 250 0.28 40.12 13.95
CA GLU A 250 -0.85 40.99 14.32
C GLU A 250 -2.11 40.73 13.47
N PHE A 251 -1.94 40.35 12.20
CA PHE A 251 -3.03 40.06 11.27
C PHE A 251 -3.36 38.55 11.19
N CYS A 252 -2.35 37.70 11.34
CA CYS A 252 -2.47 36.25 11.20
C CYS A 252 -3.26 35.61 12.35
N PHE A 253 -3.08 36.07 13.60
CA PHE A 253 -3.83 35.53 14.74
C PHE A 253 -5.34 35.81 14.62
N PRO A 254 -5.79 37.06 14.40
CA PRO A 254 -7.21 37.34 14.16
C PRO A 254 -7.82 36.54 13.02
N LEU A 255 -7.12 36.44 11.87
CA LEU A 255 -7.58 35.66 10.72
C LEU A 255 -7.78 34.18 11.08
N ALA A 256 -6.78 33.56 11.72
CA ALA A 256 -6.85 32.16 12.09
C ALA A 256 -7.98 31.88 13.10
N LEU A 257 -8.10 32.73 14.13
CA LEU A 257 -9.13 32.58 15.17
C LEU A 257 -10.54 32.76 14.59
N GLU A 258 -10.75 33.75 13.72
CA GLU A 258 -12.02 33.93 13.01
C GLU A 258 -12.38 32.68 12.16
N LYS A 259 -11.42 32.13 11.42
CA LYS A 259 -11.68 30.95 10.57
C LYS A 259 -11.86 29.66 11.39
N LEU A 260 -11.29 29.58 12.59
CA LEU A 260 -11.50 28.45 13.50
C LEU A 260 -12.93 28.41 14.06
N GLU A 261 -13.61 29.55 14.13
CA GLU A 261 -15.03 29.64 14.52
C GLU A 261 -16.01 29.27 13.39
N SER A 262 -15.52 29.12 12.16
CA SER A 262 -16.33 28.73 10.99
C SER A 262 -17.02 27.39 11.19
N SER A 263 -18.15 27.17 10.51
CA SER A 263 -18.78 25.84 10.44
C SER A 263 -18.08 24.88 9.47
N LEU A 264 -17.19 25.39 8.59
CA LEU A 264 -16.51 24.59 7.59
C LEU A 264 -15.27 23.91 8.17
N GLU A 265 -15.26 22.58 8.20
CA GLU A 265 -14.14 21.77 8.73
C GLU A 265 -12.79 22.10 8.06
N ILE A 266 -12.81 22.30 6.75
CA ILE A 266 -11.64 22.65 5.94
C ILE A 266 -11.03 24.00 6.40
N ALA A 267 -11.88 24.98 6.71
CA ALA A 267 -11.41 26.28 7.21
C ALA A 267 -10.74 26.15 8.59
N LYS A 268 -11.28 25.28 9.46
CA LYS A 268 -10.70 25.00 10.77
C LYS A 268 -9.33 24.34 10.65
N ILE A 269 -9.20 23.34 9.77
CA ILE A 269 -7.93 22.64 9.54
C ILE A 269 -6.87 23.62 9.04
N ASP A 270 -7.22 24.46 8.07
CA ASP A 270 -6.31 25.50 7.57
C ASP A 270 -5.91 26.51 8.66
N ALA A 271 -6.86 26.94 9.50
CA ALA A 271 -6.61 27.85 10.62
C ALA A 271 -5.65 27.24 11.66
N LEU A 272 -5.89 26.00 12.04
CA LEU A 272 -5.05 25.25 12.97
C LEU A 272 -3.64 25.04 12.39
N HIS A 273 -3.54 24.73 11.10
CA HIS A 273 -2.26 24.58 10.41
C HIS A 273 -1.51 25.91 10.31
N LEU A 274 -2.21 27.02 10.07
CA LEU A 274 -1.62 28.35 10.03
C LEU A 274 -1.00 28.72 11.40
N LEU A 275 -1.71 28.45 12.50
CA LEU A 275 -1.21 28.62 13.87
C LEU A 275 -0.03 27.70 14.19
N GLU A 276 -0.02 26.46 13.67
CA GLU A 276 1.08 25.52 13.82
C GLU A 276 2.35 26.02 13.11
N ILE A 277 2.25 26.37 11.82
CA ILE A 277 3.40 26.83 11.02
C ILE A 277 3.95 28.15 11.55
N GLY A 278 3.08 29.05 12.03
CA GLY A 278 3.47 30.32 12.64
C GLY A 278 4.40 30.17 13.84
N CYS A 279 4.40 29.01 14.54
CA CYS A 279 5.28 28.76 15.69
C CYS A 279 6.76 28.86 15.31
N SER A 280 7.10 28.62 14.04
CA SER A 280 8.48 28.71 13.56
C SER A 280 8.94 30.14 13.27
N SER A 281 8.01 31.08 13.07
CA SER A 281 8.31 32.43 12.56
C SER A 281 7.95 33.56 13.52
N PHE A 282 6.83 33.46 14.23
CA PHE A 282 6.37 34.53 15.12
C PHE A 282 7.03 34.44 16.49
N ASP A 283 7.00 35.54 17.24
CA ASP A 283 7.64 35.61 18.55
C ASP A 283 6.88 34.83 19.63
N VAL A 284 7.60 34.39 20.67
CA VAL A 284 7.00 33.66 21.79
C VAL A 284 5.98 34.50 22.53
N SER A 285 6.22 35.81 22.68
CA SER A 285 5.33 36.77 23.33
C SER A 285 3.95 36.83 22.67
N SER A 286 3.87 36.80 21.34
CA SER A 286 2.60 36.78 20.60
C SER A 286 1.79 35.52 20.93
N TYR A 287 2.43 34.36 20.94
CA TYR A 287 1.76 33.10 21.32
C TYR A 287 1.33 33.07 22.79
N VAL A 288 2.11 33.64 23.70
CA VAL A 288 1.71 33.77 25.12
C VAL A 288 0.47 34.63 25.23
N GLN A 289 0.40 35.76 24.53
CA GLN A 289 -0.75 36.68 24.52
C GLN A 289 -2.04 36.01 24.02
N HIS A 290 -1.97 35.16 23.00
CA HIS A 290 -3.13 34.48 22.40
C HIS A 290 -3.38 33.05 22.93
N SER A 291 -2.55 32.55 23.85
CA SER A 291 -2.58 31.15 24.29
C SER A 291 -3.92 30.71 24.89
N THR A 292 -4.56 31.59 25.68
CA THR A 292 -5.86 31.32 26.33
C THR A 292 -6.99 31.23 25.32
N GLU A 293 -6.99 32.09 24.31
CA GLU A 293 -8.00 32.11 23.25
C GLU A 293 -7.86 30.90 22.32
N ILE A 294 -6.63 30.59 21.89
CA ILE A 294 -6.33 29.39 21.09
C ILE A 294 -6.77 28.12 21.84
N TRP A 295 -6.42 28.02 23.13
CA TRP A 295 -6.83 26.90 23.97
C TRP A 295 -8.37 26.79 24.05
N SER A 296 -9.08 27.89 24.29
CA SER A 296 -10.53 27.89 24.40
C SER A 296 -11.21 27.36 23.12
N GLN A 297 -10.73 27.77 21.94
CA GLN A 297 -11.27 27.30 20.66
C GLN A 297 -10.95 25.81 20.41
N ILE A 298 -9.71 25.38 20.69
CA ILE A 298 -9.32 23.96 20.57
C ILE A 298 -10.19 23.09 21.50
N GLN A 299 -10.39 23.52 22.74
CA GLN A 299 -11.22 22.81 23.70
C GLN A 299 -12.67 22.69 23.22
N LYS A 300 -13.25 23.80 22.74
CA LYS A 300 -14.61 23.86 22.22
C LYS A 300 -14.79 22.90 21.05
N GLU A 301 -13.84 22.86 20.11
CA GLU A 301 -13.93 22.00 18.93
C GLU A 301 -13.89 20.52 19.30
N MET A 302 -12.88 20.12 20.08
CA MET A 302 -12.67 18.74 20.52
C MET A 302 -13.84 18.16 21.33
N PHE A 303 -14.63 19.01 22.01
CA PHE A 303 -15.77 18.56 22.83
C PHE A 303 -17.12 18.66 22.12
N SER A 304 -17.24 19.51 21.10
CA SER A 304 -18.54 19.78 20.45
C SER A 304 -18.80 18.89 19.24
N ASN A 305 -17.81 18.70 18.36
CA ASN A 305 -17.97 18.02 17.08
C ASN A 305 -16.79 17.06 16.83
N PRO A 306 -16.91 15.77 17.18
CA PRO A 306 -15.82 14.83 16.97
C PRO A 306 -15.60 14.58 15.48
N ASN A 307 -14.51 15.11 14.93
CA ASN A 307 -14.05 14.85 13.58
C ASN A 307 -12.56 14.46 13.63
N PRO A 308 -12.17 13.23 13.24
CA PRO A 308 -10.78 12.77 13.38
C PRO A 308 -9.72 13.65 12.69
N ALA A 309 -10.07 14.33 11.59
CA ALA A 309 -9.13 15.21 10.88
C ALA A 309 -8.92 16.53 11.65
N VAL A 310 -10.01 17.12 12.14
CA VAL A 310 -9.96 18.35 12.96
C VAL A 310 -9.31 18.05 14.31
N ASP A 311 -9.66 16.94 14.96
CA ASP A 311 -9.08 16.51 16.24
C ASP A 311 -7.56 16.39 16.14
N ASN A 312 -7.06 15.78 15.06
CA ASN A 312 -5.62 15.65 14.84
C ASN A 312 -4.94 17.02 14.61
N ALA A 313 -5.58 17.93 13.86
CA ALA A 313 -5.09 19.28 13.68
C ALA A 313 -5.05 20.05 15.02
N CYS A 314 -6.11 19.96 15.82
CA CYS A 314 -6.18 20.55 17.17
C CYS A 314 -5.04 20.06 18.06
N LEU A 315 -4.79 18.75 18.11
CA LEU A 315 -3.72 18.17 18.92
C LEU A 315 -2.33 18.62 18.45
N LYS A 316 -2.08 18.64 17.14
CA LYS A 316 -0.81 19.14 16.58
C LYS A 316 -0.57 20.60 16.91
N THR A 317 -1.57 21.46 16.70
CA THR A 317 -1.48 22.90 17.00
C THR A 317 -1.25 23.12 18.49
N LEU A 318 -1.94 22.37 19.37
CA LEU A 318 -1.75 22.47 20.81
C LEU A 318 -0.33 22.05 21.23
N THR A 319 0.18 20.93 20.71
CA THR A 319 1.56 20.49 20.99
C THR A 319 2.58 21.51 20.48
N ALA A 320 2.39 22.06 19.27
CA ALA A 320 3.25 23.08 18.70
C ALA A 320 3.24 24.39 19.51
N LEU A 321 2.05 24.83 19.97
CA LEU A 321 1.88 25.97 20.86
C LEU A 321 2.66 25.79 22.16
N ILE A 322 2.48 24.66 22.85
CA ILE A 322 3.16 24.38 24.12
C ILE A 322 4.68 24.33 23.92
N LYS A 323 5.14 23.72 22.83
CA LYS A 323 6.55 23.72 22.44
C LYS A 323 7.08 25.13 22.16
N LYS A 324 6.30 25.99 21.52
CA LYS A 324 6.69 27.37 21.21
C LYS A 324 6.87 28.20 22.48
N ILE A 325 5.97 28.06 23.44
CA ILE A 325 6.02 28.84 24.68
C ILE A 325 6.92 28.22 25.75
N SER A 326 7.49 27.01 25.54
CA SER A 326 8.22 26.29 26.58
C SER A 326 9.49 27.00 27.09
N SER A 327 10.04 27.94 26.33
CA SER A 327 11.17 28.77 26.75
C SER A 327 10.76 29.96 27.63
N ASP A 328 9.46 30.27 27.72
CA ASP A 328 8.91 31.37 28.50
C ASP A 328 8.38 30.88 29.85
N ALA A 329 8.47 31.72 30.89
CA ALA A 329 7.98 31.39 32.22
C ALA A 329 6.45 31.15 32.24
N ALA A 330 5.71 31.75 31.30
CA ALA A 330 4.25 31.63 31.18
C ALA A 330 3.80 30.19 30.87
N VAL A 331 4.66 29.32 30.30
CA VAL A 331 4.27 27.93 29.98
C VAL A 331 3.74 27.19 31.21
N THR A 332 4.31 27.44 32.39
CA THR A 332 3.86 26.78 33.62
C THR A 332 2.43 27.19 33.96
N THR A 333 2.08 28.44 33.75
CA THR A 333 0.72 28.97 34.00
C THR A 333 -0.25 28.41 32.96
N THR A 334 0.09 28.45 31.68
CA THR A 334 -0.76 27.94 30.59
C THR A 334 -1.01 26.44 30.73
N VAL A 335 0.01 25.63 31.01
CA VAL A 335 -0.12 24.18 31.21
C VAL A 335 -1.02 23.87 32.41
N LYS A 336 -0.87 24.61 33.51
CA LYS A 336 -1.74 24.45 34.70
C LYS A 336 -3.19 24.83 34.40
N ASP A 337 -3.41 25.96 33.72
CA ASP A 337 -4.76 26.40 33.34
C ASP A 337 -5.47 25.35 32.47
N ILE A 338 -4.78 24.81 31.47
CA ILE A 338 -5.28 23.71 30.65
C ILE A 338 -5.61 22.49 31.53
N SER A 339 -4.67 22.04 32.37
CA SER A 339 -4.85 20.87 33.23
C SER A 339 -6.03 21.03 34.19
N ASP A 340 -6.09 22.14 34.92
CA ASP A 340 -7.14 22.44 35.90
C ASP A 340 -8.53 22.51 35.26
N THR A 341 -8.61 22.99 34.02
CA THR A 341 -9.86 23.09 33.26
C THR A 341 -10.44 21.72 32.90
N ILE A 342 -9.63 20.72 32.54
CA ILE A 342 -10.13 19.44 31.99
C ILE A 342 -9.82 18.20 32.82
N LYS A 343 -8.96 18.25 33.85
CA LYS A 343 -8.60 17.05 34.63
C LYS A 343 -9.77 16.40 35.38
N ARG A 344 -10.84 17.16 35.66
CA ARG A 344 -12.07 16.62 36.25
C ARG A 344 -12.84 15.69 35.30
N ASN A 345 -12.60 15.80 33.99
CA ASN A 345 -13.21 14.92 32.99
C ASN A 345 -12.59 13.52 32.96
N LEU A 346 -11.49 13.30 33.67
CA LEU A 346 -10.76 12.02 33.73
C LEU A 346 -11.34 11.03 34.74
N LEU A 347 -12.51 11.34 35.31
CA LEU A 347 -13.25 10.45 36.18
C LEU A 347 -13.90 9.30 35.39
N PRO A 348 -14.21 8.17 36.05
CA PRO A 348 -14.94 7.07 35.42
C PRO A 348 -16.24 7.51 34.77
N ASP A 349 -16.59 6.86 33.65
CA ASP A 349 -17.86 7.01 32.92
C ASP A 349 -18.12 8.38 32.27
N SER A 350 -17.13 9.28 32.31
CA SER A 350 -17.18 10.56 31.61
C SER A 350 -17.08 10.36 30.10
N LYS A 351 -18.07 10.85 29.34
CA LYS A 351 -17.99 10.92 27.87
C LYS A 351 -16.83 11.81 27.38
N LEU A 352 -16.32 12.69 28.24
CA LEU A 352 -15.21 13.59 27.95
C LEU A 352 -13.84 13.00 28.33
N PHE A 353 -13.80 11.77 28.88
CA PHE A 353 -12.56 11.13 29.31
C PHE A 353 -11.53 11.05 28.18
N GLU A 354 -11.90 10.46 27.04
CA GLU A 354 -10.97 10.24 25.93
C GLU A 354 -10.51 11.56 25.27
N PRO A 355 -11.41 12.51 24.91
CA PRO A 355 -10.98 13.82 24.41
C PRO A 355 -10.05 14.57 25.37
N SER A 356 -10.38 14.59 26.68
CA SER A 356 -9.53 15.25 27.68
C SER A 356 -8.18 14.56 27.86
N ALA A 357 -8.13 13.22 27.87
CA ALA A 357 -6.87 12.48 27.93
C ALA A 357 -5.98 12.78 26.72
N LYS A 358 -6.54 12.83 25.49
CA LYS A 358 -5.80 13.18 24.27
C LYS A 358 -5.24 14.59 24.32
N LEU A 359 -6.04 15.58 24.75
CA LEU A 359 -5.59 16.97 24.90
C LEU A 359 -4.41 17.08 25.87
N LEU A 360 -4.53 16.46 27.06
CA LEU A 360 -3.46 16.47 28.06
C LEU A 360 -2.20 15.75 27.58
N LEU A 361 -2.34 14.66 26.82
CA LEU A 361 -1.21 13.99 26.18
C LEU A 361 -0.54 14.88 25.13
N GLY A 362 -1.32 15.63 24.35
CA GLY A 362 -0.80 16.65 23.42
C GLY A 362 0.01 17.75 24.13
N VAL A 363 -0.45 18.21 25.29
CA VAL A 363 0.27 19.18 26.14
C VAL A 363 1.55 18.56 26.72
N ALA A 364 1.48 17.31 27.20
CA ALA A 364 2.65 16.59 27.71
C ALA A 364 3.74 16.47 26.64
N ASN A 365 3.35 16.14 25.40
CA ASN A 365 4.27 16.02 24.25
C ASN A 365 4.94 17.33 23.82
N GLY A 366 4.50 18.50 24.30
CA GLY A 366 5.03 19.79 23.87
C GLY A 366 6.48 20.05 24.30
N SER A 367 6.86 19.64 25.51
CA SER A 367 8.19 19.89 26.08
C SER A 367 8.47 18.99 27.30
N PRO A 368 9.75 18.79 27.69
CA PRO A 368 10.07 18.09 28.94
C PRO A 368 9.38 18.70 30.18
N LEU A 369 9.38 20.04 30.29
CA LEU A 369 8.76 20.74 31.41
C LEU A 369 7.23 20.53 31.46
N SER A 370 6.54 20.64 30.32
CA SER A 370 5.09 20.40 30.28
C SER A 370 4.74 18.94 30.54
N SER A 371 5.55 18.00 30.05
CA SER A 371 5.44 16.58 30.36
C SER A 371 5.56 16.31 31.85
N ASP A 372 6.56 16.88 32.55
CA ASP A 372 6.71 16.72 34.00
C ASP A 372 5.49 17.27 34.77
N LEU A 373 5.01 18.46 34.41
CA LEU A 373 3.87 19.10 35.06
C LEU A 373 2.58 18.28 34.89
N ILE A 374 2.27 17.89 33.65
CA ILE A 374 1.07 17.11 33.34
C ILE A 374 1.15 15.72 33.98
N THR A 375 2.29 15.05 33.88
CA THR A 375 2.47 13.71 34.45
C THR A 375 2.22 13.71 35.96
N LYS A 376 2.80 14.68 36.68
CA LYS A 376 2.62 14.83 38.14
C LYS A 376 1.18 15.13 38.55
N ASP A 377 0.42 15.89 37.75
CA ASP A 377 -0.97 16.25 38.07
C ASP A 377 -1.97 15.16 37.65
N VAL A 378 -1.72 14.48 36.53
CA VAL A 378 -2.72 13.65 35.85
C VAL A 378 -2.54 12.14 36.10
N VAL A 379 -1.31 11.63 36.15
CA VAL A 379 -1.06 10.19 36.37
C VAL A 379 -1.69 9.68 37.68
N PRO A 380 -1.59 10.39 38.83
CA PRO A 380 -2.26 9.97 40.06
C PRO A 380 -3.79 9.80 39.90
N ILE A 381 -4.42 10.65 39.08
CA ILE A 381 -5.86 10.59 38.79
C ILE A 381 -6.17 9.31 38.01
N PHE A 382 -5.40 8.99 36.97
CA PHE A 382 -5.58 7.76 36.21
C PHE A 382 -5.30 6.50 37.05
N VAL A 383 -4.26 6.49 37.88
CA VAL A 383 -3.97 5.38 38.81
C VAL A 383 -5.13 5.17 39.77
N ASN A 384 -5.68 6.23 40.35
CA ASN A 384 -6.85 6.14 41.21
C ASN A 384 -8.08 5.65 40.43
N THR A 385 -8.33 6.20 39.25
CA THR A 385 -9.43 5.81 38.34
C THR A 385 -9.38 4.32 38.00
N PHE A 386 -8.20 3.79 37.71
CA PHE A 386 -8.00 2.36 37.46
C PHE A 386 -8.32 1.50 38.68
N ASN A 387 -8.02 1.97 39.89
CA ASN A 387 -8.24 1.23 41.13
C ASN A 387 -9.70 1.28 41.62
N ILE A 388 -10.42 2.39 41.41
CA ILE A 388 -11.83 2.52 41.83
C ILE A 388 -12.82 1.96 40.80
N SER A 389 -12.42 1.89 39.52
CA SER A 389 -13.27 1.36 38.46
C SER A 389 -13.45 -0.15 38.62
N THR A 390 -14.70 -0.63 38.59
CA THR A 390 -15.02 -2.06 38.67
C THR A 390 -15.09 -2.72 37.29
N THR A 391 -15.37 -1.94 36.24
CA THR A 391 -15.56 -2.43 34.86
C THR A 391 -14.22 -2.75 34.19
N PRO A 392 -13.96 -4.00 33.76
CA PRO A 392 -12.68 -4.37 33.14
C PRO A 392 -12.36 -3.61 31.85
N SER A 393 -13.36 -3.35 31.00
CA SER A 393 -13.17 -2.59 29.76
C SER A 393 -12.71 -1.16 30.03
N HIS A 394 -13.29 -0.50 31.03
CA HIS A 394 -12.88 0.84 31.42
C HIS A 394 -11.47 0.86 32.02
N ARG A 395 -11.14 -0.11 32.90
CA ARG A 395 -9.78 -0.28 33.42
C ARG A 395 -8.76 -0.49 32.30
N ALA A 396 -9.11 -1.25 31.26
CA ALA A 396 -8.25 -1.48 30.10
C ALA A 396 -7.99 -0.18 29.31
N VAL A 397 -9.02 0.65 29.11
CA VAL A 397 -8.88 1.98 28.47
C VAL A 397 -7.96 2.88 29.29
N VAL A 398 -8.19 2.98 30.61
CA VAL A 398 -7.35 3.80 31.51
C VAL A 398 -5.90 3.31 31.50
N LEU A 399 -5.66 2.00 31.53
CA LEU A 399 -4.33 1.42 31.47
C LEU A 399 -3.63 1.77 30.14
N LYS A 400 -4.34 1.64 29.01
CA LYS A 400 -3.83 2.04 27.70
C LYS A 400 -3.45 3.52 27.67
N THR A 401 -4.27 4.39 28.24
CA THR A 401 -3.95 5.82 28.37
C THR A 401 -2.71 6.06 29.23
N LEU A 402 -2.58 5.39 30.38
CA LEU A 402 -1.38 5.47 31.22
C LEU A 402 -0.11 5.09 30.46
N ILE A 403 -0.16 4.04 29.64
CA ILE A 403 0.97 3.60 28.81
C ILE A 403 1.31 4.66 27.75
N GLN A 404 0.32 5.34 27.16
CA GLN A 404 0.59 6.45 26.23
C GLN A 404 1.32 7.61 26.89
N PHE A 405 0.97 7.96 28.14
CA PHE A 405 1.70 8.96 28.92
C PHE A 405 3.12 8.48 29.28
N PHE A 406 3.28 7.20 29.61
CA PHE A 406 4.58 6.60 29.87
C PHE A 406 5.51 6.71 28.64
N ASP A 407 5.03 6.33 27.46
CA ASP A 407 5.81 6.39 26.23
C ASP A 407 6.13 7.83 25.83
N SER A 408 5.15 8.74 25.94
CA SER A 408 5.33 10.17 25.73
C SER A 408 6.44 10.74 26.63
N TYR A 409 6.42 10.39 27.92
CA TYR A 409 7.43 10.80 28.88
C TYR A 409 8.82 10.28 28.50
N VAL A 410 8.92 8.98 28.20
CA VAL A 410 10.18 8.32 27.80
C VAL A 410 10.74 8.90 26.50
N ALA A 411 9.89 9.24 25.53
CA ALA A 411 10.32 9.85 24.27
C ALA A 411 11.01 11.21 24.48
N LEU A 412 10.61 11.97 25.51
CA LEU A 412 11.17 13.28 25.84
C LEU A 412 12.35 13.20 26.83
N HIS A 413 12.32 12.29 27.80
CA HIS A 413 13.30 12.24 28.91
C HIS A 413 14.32 11.11 28.80
N GLN A 414 14.08 10.10 27.98
CA GLN A 414 14.88 8.88 27.82
C GLN A 414 14.99 7.97 29.06
N VAL A 415 14.75 8.49 30.27
CA VAL A 415 14.78 7.80 31.57
C VAL A 415 13.50 8.09 32.34
N ILE A 416 13.12 7.20 33.26
CA ILE A 416 11.92 7.33 34.09
C ILE A 416 12.31 7.77 35.50
N GLU A 417 12.31 9.09 35.70
CA GLU A 417 12.57 9.70 37.02
C GLU A 417 11.28 10.00 37.78
N CYS A 418 10.14 10.06 37.09
CA CYS A 418 8.84 10.35 37.71
C CYS A 418 8.34 9.17 38.55
N GLU A 419 8.25 9.37 39.88
CA GLU A 419 7.73 8.38 40.84
C GLU A 419 6.32 7.88 40.48
N GLU A 420 5.48 8.74 39.90
CA GLU A 420 4.10 8.37 39.54
C GLU A 420 4.05 7.39 38.37
N LEU A 421 4.94 7.53 37.39
CA LEU A 421 5.02 6.62 36.24
C LEU A 421 5.62 5.25 36.60
N GLN A 422 6.44 5.17 37.66
CA GLN A 422 6.96 3.89 38.15
C GLN A 422 5.86 2.94 38.65
N LYS A 423 4.65 3.45 38.91
CA LYS A 423 3.47 2.63 39.26
C LYS A 423 2.85 1.93 38.04
N VAL A 424 3.07 2.42 36.83
CA VAL A 424 2.44 1.89 35.60
C VAL A 424 2.82 0.43 35.33
N PRO A 425 4.11 0.02 35.39
CA PRO A 425 4.47 -1.40 35.27
C PRO A 425 3.74 -2.32 36.25
N ILE A 426 3.57 -1.89 37.51
CA ILE A 426 2.88 -2.66 38.55
C ILE A 426 1.39 -2.82 38.21
N LEU A 427 0.75 -1.76 37.68
CA LEU A 427 -0.63 -1.84 37.21
C LEU A 427 -0.78 -2.78 36.00
N CYS A 428 0.19 -2.81 35.08
CA CYS A 428 0.20 -3.76 33.98
C CYS A 428 0.30 -5.21 34.50
N VAL A 429 1.15 -5.48 35.51
CA VAL A 429 1.20 -6.79 36.17
C VAL A 429 -0.14 -7.13 36.82
N LYS A 430 -0.72 -6.21 37.59
CA LYS A 430 -2.04 -6.40 38.23
C LYS A 430 -3.13 -6.72 37.20
N ALA A 431 -3.14 -6.02 36.06
CA ALA A 431 -4.06 -6.29 34.96
C ALA A 431 -3.80 -7.65 34.32
N SER A 432 -2.53 -8.05 34.13
CA SER A 432 -2.15 -9.36 33.55
C SER A 432 -2.54 -10.57 34.42
N LEU A 433 -2.86 -10.34 35.69
CA LEU A 433 -3.32 -11.35 36.65
C LEU A 433 -4.86 -11.37 36.80
N ASP A 434 -5.57 -10.46 36.15
CA ASP A 434 -7.03 -10.35 36.24
C ASP A 434 -7.74 -11.50 35.50
N ASP A 435 -8.96 -11.84 35.92
CA ASP A 435 -9.77 -12.91 35.33
C ASP A 435 -10.43 -12.50 34.00
N SER A 436 -10.66 -11.20 33.78
CA SER A 436 -11.18 -10.69 32.52
C SER A 436 -10.15 -10.84 31.40
N ASN A 437 -10.57 -11.44 30.27
CA ASN A 437 -9.73 -11.57 29.09
C ASN A 437 -9.31 -10.20 28.54
N GLU A 438 -10.22 -9.22 28.53
CA GLU A 438 -9.97 -7.87 28.02
C GLU A 438 -8.88 -7.15 28.83
N LEU A 439 -8.99 -7.21 30.16
CA LEU A 439 -8.04 -6.54 31.04
C LEU A 439 -6.70 -7.29 31.11
N ARG A 440 -6.73 -8.62 31.13
CA ARG A 440 -5.53 -9.45 31.04
C ARG A 440 -4.74 -9.16 29.78
N LYS A 441 -5.44 -9.08 28.64
CA LYS A 441 -4.85 -8.70 27.35
C LYS A 441 -4.19 -7.32 27.45
N ALA A 442 -4.89 -6.31 27.94
CA ALA A 442 -4.34 -4.96 28.11
C ALA A 442 -3.10 -4.93 29.03
N GLY A 443 -3.07 -5.76 30.07
CA GLY A 443 -1.91 -5.94 30.94
C GLY A 443 -0.68 -6.45 30.18
N PHE A 444 -0.83 -7.52 29.40
CA PHE A 444 0.28 -8.06 28.60
C PHE A 444 0.70 -7.14 27.45
N ASP A 445 -0.25 -6.49 26.77
CA ASP A 445 0.05 -5.49 25.73
C ASP A 445 0.85 -4.32 26.33
N GLY A 446 0.50 -3.88 27.53
CA GLY A 446 1.25 -2.85 28.26
C GLY A 446 2.64 -3.28 28.68
N LEU A 447 2.78 -4.47 29.27
CA LEU A 447 4.07 -5.03 29.66
C LEU A 447 5.02 -5.20 28.47
N LYS A 448 4.49 -5.63 27.32
CA LYS A 448 5.22 -5.69 26.05
C LYS A 448 5.72 -4.30 25.67
N GLN A 449 4.83 -3.31 25.62
CA GLN A 449 5.16 -1.96 25.14
C GLN A 449 6.26 -1.29 25.97
N ILE A 450 6.28 -1.54 27.29
CA ILE A 450 7.25 -0.94 28.21
C ILE A 450 8.37 -1.90 28.64
N ALA A 451 8.53 -3.06 27.96
CA ALA A 451 9.37 -4.18 28.40
C ALA A 451 10.80 -3.76 28.78
N LYS A 452 11.43 -2.92 27.96
CA LYS A 452 12.81 -2.41 28.17
C LYS A 452 12.99 -1.64 29.49
N PHE A 453 11.92 -1.09 30.04
CA PHE A 453 11.93 -0.22 31.22
C PHE A 453 11.44 -0.92 32.49
N LEU A 454 11.14 -2.22 32.44
CA LEU A 454 10.71 -2.97 33.61
C LEU A 454 11.87 -3.17 34.59
N SER A 455 11.64 -2.89 35.87
CA SER A 455 12.60 -3.22 36.94
C SER A 455 12.74 -4.74 37.12
N SER A 456 13.85 -5.19 37.71
CA SER A 456 14.09 -6.62 37.97
C SER A 456 12.97 -7.28 38.79
N GLU A 457 12.47 -6.59 39.81
CA GLU A 457 11.35 -7.06 40.65
C GLU A 457 10.07 -7.27 39.82
N VAL A 458 9.74 -6.32 38.95
CA VAL A 458 8.57 -6.41 38.07
C VAL A 458 8.76 -7.53 37.04
N ARG A 459 9.94 -7.62 36.42
CA ARG A 459 10.25 -8.70 35.46
C ARG A 459 10.08 -10.08 36.09
N PHE A 460 10.59 -10.30 37.30
CA PHE A 460 10.43 -11.59 37.99
C PHE A 460 8.96 -11.93 38.25
N SER A 461 8.15 -10.96 38.68
CA SER A 461 6.70 -11.18 38.83
C SER A 461 6.02 -11.53 37.50
N VAL A 462 6.43 -10.88 36.39
CA VAL A 462 5.92 -11.19 35.04
C VAL A 462 6.32 -12.59 34.62
N TYR A 463 7.55 -13.02 34.86
CA TYR A 463 8.00 -14.37 34.55
C TYR A 463 7.23 -15.42 35.33
N ASP A 464 7.00 -15.23 36.63
CA ASP A 464 6.21 -16.16 37.44
C ASP A 464 4.77 -16.32 36.91
N ASN A 465 4.20 -15.23 36.36
CA ASN A 465 2.89 -15.26 35.72
C ASN A 465 2.96 -16.00 34.36
N LEU A 466 3.92 -15.64 33.50
CA LEU A 466 4.11 -16.26 32.19
C LEU A 466 4.38 -17.76 32.30
N GLN A 467 5.16 -18.21 33.29
CA GLN A 467 5.47 -19.63 33.48
C GLN A 467 4.21 -20.49 33.56
N LYS A 468 3.14 -19.99 34.20
CA LYS A 468 1.86 -20.69 34.31
C LYS A 468 1.02 -20.53 33.04
N LEU A 469 0.93 -19.31 32.52
CA LEU A 469 0.03 -18.98 31.41
C LEU A 469 0.53 -19.46 30.04
N LEU A 470 1.84 -19.67 29.87
CA LEU A 470 2.39 -20.26 28.65
C LEU A 470 2.03 -21.75 28.49
N LEU A 471 1.77 -22.43 29.60
CA LEU A 471 1.50 -23.86 29.68
C LEU A 471 0.00 -24.22 29.54
N VAL A 472 -0.89 -23.26 29.81
CA VAL A 472 -2.34 -23.49 29.86
C VAL A 472 -3.04 -22.79 28.68
N PRO A 473 -4.01 -23.43 28.01
CA PRO A 473 -4.80 -22.79 26.95
C PRO A 473 -5.47 -21.49 27.43
N GLN A 474 -5.44 -20.46 26.58
CA GLN A 474 -6.07 -19.16 26.83
C GLN A 474 -7.00 -18.79 25.67
N ALA A 475 -7.87 -17.80 25.87
CA ALA A 475 -8.59 -17.16 24.77
C ALA A 475 -7.60 -16.67 23.70
N LYS A 476 -7.95 -16.81 22.42
CA LYS A 476 -7.03 -16.57 21.29
C LYS A 476 -6.33 -15.20 21.36
N ASP A 477 -7.08 -14.14 21.63
CA ASP A 477 -6.53 -12.78 21.66
C ASP A 477 -5.57 -12.55 22.84
N VAL A 478 -5.92 -13.11 24.01
CA VAL A 478 -5.07 -13.08 25.21
C VAL A 478 -3.79 -13.88 24.97
N ARG A 479 -3.91 -15.06 24.34
CA ARG A 479 -2.77 -15.91 24.02
C ARG A 479 -1.77 -15.18 23.13
N ASN A 480 -2.25 -14.46 22.13
CA ASN A 480 -1.39 -13.67 21.24
C ASN A 480 -0.65 -12.58 22.03
N SER A 481 -1.33 -11.79 22.85
CA SER A 481 -0.69 -10.76 23.68
C SER A 481 0.34 -11.33 24.67
N ILE A 482 0.07 -12.50 25.27
CA ILE A 482 1.03 -13.22 26.12
C ILE A 482 2.28 -13.61 25.33
N LEU A 483 2.10 -14.18 24.14
CA LEU A 483 3.19 -14.63 23.28
C LEU A 483 4.04 -13.48 22.76
N GLU A 484 3.41 -12.36 22.38
CA GLU A 484 4.11 -11.15 21.97
C GLU A 484 4.90 -10.53 23.14
N CYS A 485 4.31 -10.48 24.34
CA CYS A 485 5.01 -10.03 25.55
C CYS A 485 6.21 -10.94 25.89
N PHE A 486 6.02 -12.26 25.82
CA PHE A 486 7.10 -13.23 26.00
C PHE A 486 8.24 -13.02 24.99
N ASN A 487 7.92 -12.78 23.72
CA ASN A 487 8.92 -12.50 22.69
C ASN A 487 9.72 -11.22 22.97
N GLU A 488 9.02 -10.16 23.36
CA GLU A 488 9.64 -8.86 23.64
C GLU A 488 10.57 -8.96 24.85
N LEU A 489 10.17 -9.69 25.90
CA LEU A 489 11.02 -9.96 27.05
C LEU A 489 12.23 -10.83 26.68
N ALA A 490 12.05 -11.83 25.82
CA ALA A 490 13.16 -12.66 25.32
C ALA A 490 14.19 -11.84 24.53
N THR A 491 13.72 -10.86 23.75
CA THR A 491 14.58 -9.96 22.97
C THR A 491 15.40 -9.04 23.88
N ASN A 492 14.81 -8.54 24.97
CA ASN A 492 15.47 -7.58 25.86
C ASN A 492 16.25 -8.23 27.02
N PHE A 493 15.89 -9.45 27.45
CA PHE A 493 16.41 -10.12 28.66
C PHE A 493 16.67 -11.62 28.44
N ALA A 494 17.45 -11.95 27.40
CA ALA A 494 17.60 -13.33 26.93
C ALA A 494 18.05 -14.34 28.01
N ASP A 495 19.06 -13.98 28.83
CA ASP A 495 19.59 -14.85 29.88
C ASP A 495 18.54 -15.17 30.97
N GLU A 496 17.77 -14.16 31.40
CA GLU A 496 16.72 -14.34 32.39
C GLU A 496 15.59 -15.25 31.88
N ILE A 497 15.20 -15.11 30.62
CA ILE A 497 14.18 -15.94 29.97
C ILE A 497 14.65 -17.38 29.82
N LYS A 498 15.90 -17.58 29.40
CA LYS A 498 16.51 -18.89 29.24
C LYS A 498 16.48 -19.69 30.54
N ASP A 499 16.86 -19.06 31.66
CA ASP A 499 16.94 -19.75 32.95
C ASP A 499 15.57 -20.05 33.56
N ARG A 500 14.57 -19.17 33.36
CA ARG A 500 13.29 -19.23 34.09
C ARG A 500 12.11 -19.79 33.31
N LEU A 501 12.04 -19.55 32.00
CA LEU A 501 10.86 -19.89 31.19
C LEU A 501 11.10 -20.99 30.15
N VAL A 502 12.36 -21.21 29.74
CA VAL A 502 12.73 -22.26 28.77
C VAL A 502 13.07 -23.59 29.46
N ASN A 503 13.39 -23.58 30.75
CA ASN A 503 13.63 -24.81 31.52
C ASN A 503 12.39 -25.19 32.34
N ASN A 504 11.30 -25.53 31.65
CA ASN A 504 10.17 -26.19 32.31
C ASN A 504 10.50 -27.67 32.50
N GLY A 505 10.28 -28.20 33.70
CA GLY A 505 10.52 -29.62 34.03
C GLY A 505 9.74 -30.58 33.12
N GLU A 506 9.76 -31.87 33.44
CA GLU A 506 9.14 -32.88 32.57
C GLU A 506 7.61 -32.69 32.43
N ILE A 507 7.15 -32.43 31.20
CA ILE A 507 5.74 -32.27 30.84
C ILE A 507 5.21 -33.60 30.28
N THR A 508 4.17 -34.13 30.90
CA THR A 508 3.54 -35.40 30.48
C THR A 508 2.20 -35.23 29.78
N SER A 509 1.59 -34.04 29.85
CA SER A 509 0.29 -33.71 29.24
C SER A 509 0.46 -33.17 27.82
N GLU A 510 -0.26 -33.77 26.85
CA GLU A 510 -0.24 -33.37 25.43
C GLU A 510 -0.65 -31.91 25.23
N ILE A 511 -1.73 -31.47 25.90
CA ILE A 511 -2.26 -30.11 25.80
C ILE A 511 -1.26 -29.09 26.37
N THR A 512 -0.63 -29.44 27.48
CA THR A 512 0.35 -28.59 28.16
C THR A 512 1.63 -28.47 27.33
N LEU A 513 2.07 -29.59 26.74
CA LEU A 513 3.22 -29.62 25.85
C LEU A 513 2.94 -28.79 24.59
N GLU A 514 1.75 -28.90 24.00
CA GLU A 514 1.39 -28.09 22.82
C GLU A 514 1.44 -26.59 23.14
N GLY A 515 0.87 -26.18 24.27
CA GLY A 515 0.94 -24.79 24.74
C GLY A 515 2.40 -24.31 24.88
N TYR A 516 3.23 -25.14 25.51
CA TYR A 516 4.63 -24.85 25.75
C TYR A 516 5.46 -24.74 24.46
N LEU A 517 5.39 -25.73 23.58
CA LEU A 517 6.16 -25.73 22.32
C LEU A 517 5.74 -24.58 21.40
N ASN A 518 4.44 -24.26 21.36
CA ASN A 518 3.95 -23.08 20.63
C ASN A 518 4.54 -21.76 21.18
N ALA A 519 4.79 -21.66 22.49
CA ALA A 519 5.47 -20.50 23.06
C ALA A 519 6.94 -20.43 22.62
N LEU A 520 7.66 -21.56 22.68
CA LEU A 520 9.06 -21.63 22.24
C LEU A 520 9.22 -21.30 20.75
N CYS A 521 8.24 -21.67 19.91
CA CYS A 521 8.21 -21.27 18.50
C CYS A 521 8.20 -19.75 18.28
N VAL A 522 7.88 -18.93 19.27
CA VAL A 522 7.90 -17.47 19.10
C VAL A 522 9.32 -16.91 19.16
N ILE A 523 10.18 -17.52 19.99
CA ILE A 523 11.55 -17.08 20.25
C ILE A 523 12.61 -17.87 19.48
N ALA A 524 12.23 -18.96 18.82
CA ALA A 524 13.14 -19.91 18.17
C ALA A 524 14.04 -19.31 17.07
N ALA A 525 13.65 -18.19 16.47
CA ALA A 525 14.44 -17.52 15.43
C ALA A 525 15.59 -16.66 15.97
N ASP A 526 15.57 -16.34 17.26
CA ASP A 526 16.67 -15.65 17.93
C ASP A 526 17.79 -16.66 18.22
N GLY A 527 19.02 -16.32 17.82
CA GLY A 527 20.19 -17.18 17.94
C GLY A 527 20.54 -17.57 19.38
N ASN A 528 20.08 -16.80 20.39
CA ASN A 528 20.23 -17.15 21.80
C ASN A 528 19.40 -18.39 22.20
N PHE A 529 18.32 -18.66 21.46
CA PHE A 529 17.33 -19.69 21.81
C PHE A 529 17.27 -20.86 20.81
N THR A 530 17.65 -20.66 19.54
CA THR A 530 17.44 -21.66 18.48
C THR A 530 17.92 -23.07 18.86
N ASN A 531 19.16 -23.20 19.35
CA ASN A 531 19.73 -24.50 19.73
C ASN A 531 18.94 -25.16 20.87
N ILE A 532 18.61 -24.40 21.92
CA ILE A 532 17.92 -24.92 23.11
C ILE A 532 16.51 -25.36 22.75
N VAL A 533 15.80 -24.54 21.96
CA VAL A 533 14.46 -24.88 21.50
C VAL A 533 14.50 -26.16 20.67
N VAL A 534 15.41 -26.28 19.71
CA VAL A 534 15.54 -27.52 18.91
C VAL A 534 15.84 -28.73 19.81
N ASP A 535 16.75 -28.61 20.78
CA ASP A 535 17.09 -29.71 21.70
C ASP A 535 15.87 -30.16 22.53
N ILE A 536 15.04 -29.23 23.00
CA ILE A 536 13.79 -29.54 23.72
C ILE A 536 12.82 -30.31 22.83
N PHE A 537 12.65 -29.89 21.57
CA PHE A 537 11.78 -30.60 20.64
C PHE A 537 12.27 -32.04 20.39
N LEU A 538 13.59 -32.23 20.24
CA LEU A 538 14.19 -33.54 20.02
C LEU A 538 14.08 -34.49 21.23
N ASP A 539 14.17 -33.95 22.45
CA ASP A 539 13.94 -34.71 23.69
C ASP A 539 12.50 -35.23 23.75
N TYR A 540 11.51 -34.34 23.59
CA TYR A 540 10.09 -34.72 23.66
C TYR A 540 9.63 -35.62 22.51
N LEU A 541 10.25 -35.53 21.33
CA LEU A 541 9.93 -36.41 20.21
C LEU A 541 10.08 -37.90 20.58
N GLN A 542 11.04 -38.21 21.47
CA GLN A 542 11.39 -39.57 21.86
C GLN A 542 10.55 -40.10 23.04
N LYS A 543 9.72 -39.26 23.69
CA LYS A 543 8.96 -39.61 24.91
C LYS A 543 7.61 -40.31 24.65
N GLY A 544 7.54 -41.12 23.60
CA GLY A 544 6.35 -41.88 23.22
C GLY A 544 5.49 -41.23 22.13
N VAL A 545 4.53 -41.99 21.59
CA VAL A 545 3.80 -41.61 20.38
C VAL A 545 2.94 -40.35 20.56
N ASN A 546 2.20 -40.25 21.68
CA ASN A 546 1.29 -39.13 21.92
C ASN A 546 2.03 -37.78 22.01
N LEU A 547 3.08 -37.70 22.83
CA LEU A 547 3.90 -36.49 22.93
C LEU A 547 4.67 -36.21 21.63
N GLY A 548 5.15 -37.26 20.96
CA GLY A 548 5.79 -37.14 19.65
C GLY A 548 4.89 -36.50 18.59
N GLN A 549 3.59 -36.83 18.56
CA GLN A 549 2.64 -36.20 17.64
C GLN A 549 2.49 -34.69 17.90
N VAL A 550 2.46 -34.28 19.17
CA VAL A 550 2.43 -32.86 19.56
C VAL A 550 3.70 -32.13 19.10
N VAL A 551 4.86 -32.78 19.24
CA VAL A 551 6.15 -32.25 18.78
C VAL A 551 6.15 -32.09 17.26
N VAL A 552 5.73 -33.11 16.50
CA VAL A 552 5.67 -33.05 15.03
C VAL A 552 4.77 -31.89 14.57
N LYS A 553 3.57 -31.74 15.15
CA LYS A 553 2.68 -30.62 14.85
C LYS A 553 3.35 -29.27 15.11
N SER A 554 4.06 -29.16 16.24
CA SER A 554 4.76 -27.94 16.63
C SER A 554 5.97 -27.63 15.72
N LEU A 555 6.74 -28.66 15.31
CA LEU A 555 7.83 -28.53 14.34
C LEU A 555 7.34 -28.05 12.99
N ARG A 556 6.21 -28.60 12.52
CA ARG A 556 5.57 -28.14 11.28
C ARG A 556 5.24 -26.65 11.36
N ASN A 557 4.67 -26.19 12.47
CA ASN A 557 4.37 -24.77 12.67
C ASN A 557 5.64 -23.91 12.70
N LEU A 558 6.69 -24.38 13.38
CA LEU A 558 7.98 -23.70 13.45
C LEU A 558 8.59 -23.51 12.06
N ILE A 559 8.68 -24.59 11.29
CA ILE A 559 9.29 -24.58 9.95
C ILE A 559 8.45 -23.76 8.99
N ASN A 560 7.12 -23.83 9.05
CA ASN A 560 6.25 -23.00 8.22
C ASN A 560 6.40 -21.50 8.55
N LYS A 561 6.58 -21.15 9.83
CA LYS A 561 6.76 -19.76 10.26
C LYS A 561 8.13 -19.19 9.86
N TYR A 562 9.17 -20.01 9.93
CA TYR A 562 10.55 -19.60 9.69
C TYR A 562 11.17 -20.27 8.46
N GLU A 563 10.36 -20.57 7.46
CA GLU A 563 10.81 -21.27 6.25
C GLU A 563 12.02 -20.56 5.64
N ASN A 564 12.03 -19.22 5.61
CA ASN A 564 13.10 -18.41 5.03
C ASN A 564 14.26 -18.06 5.99
N ASN A 565 14.26 -18.57 7.22
CA ASN A 565 15.35 -18.33 8.17
C ASN A 565 16.38 -19.47 8.09
N ASP A 566 17.47 -19.24 7.38
CA ASP A 566 18.50 -20.25 7.14
C ASP A 566 19.13 -20.77 8.44
N ASN A 567 19.20 -19.96 9.51
CA ASN A 567 19.79 -20.39 10.79
C ASN A 567 18.98 -21.51 11.45
N VAL A 568 17.64 -21.35 11.51
CA VAL A 568 16.75 -22.34 12.11
C VAL A 568 16.80 -23.64 11.30
N VAL A 569 16.73 -23.54 9.97
CA VAL A 569 16.77 -24.71 9.08
C VAL A 569 18.12 -25.43 9.15
N ASN A 570 19.24 -24.71 9.21
CA ASN A 570 20.57 -25.29 9.30
C ASN A 570 20.81 -26.00 10.63
N ILE A 571 20.44 -25.38 11.76
CA ILE A 571 20.57 -26.01 13.08
C ILE A 571 19.73 -27.28 13.17
N ILE A 572 18.50 -27.24 12.66
CA ILE A 572 17.62 -28.41 12.58
C ILE A 572 18.29 -29.55 11.78
N TYR A 573 18.96 -29.22 10.68
CA TYR A 573 19.69 -30.19 9.88
C TYR A 573 20.88 -30.78 10.63
N GLU A 574 21.72 -29.93 11.24
CA GLU A 574 22.93 -30.34 11.98
C GLU A 574 22.62 -31.27 13.17
N LYS A 575 21.43 -31.13 13.77
CA LYS A 575 20.97 -31.95 14.90
C LYS A 575 20.36 -33.31 14.49
N ASN A 576 20.55 -33.76 13.25
CA ASN A 576 20.06 -35.05 12.74
C ASN A 576 18.54 -35.27 12.84
N LEU A 577 17.72 -34.19 12.81
CA LEU A 577 16.27 -34.30 12.93
C LEU A 577 15.66 -35.22 11.86
N ILE A 578 16.19 -35.19 10.63
CA ILE A 578 15.69 -36.02 9.52
C ILE A 578 15.70 -37.51 9.91
N LYS A 579 16.83 -37.99 10.42
CA LYS A 579 16.98 -39.39 10.83
C LYS A 579 16.03 -39.73 11.98
N LEU A 580 15.93 -38.85 12.97
CA LEU A 580 15.03 -39.04 14.12
C LEU A 580 13.55 -39.08 13.71
N LEU A 581 13.12 -38.25 12.76
CA LEU A 581 11.75 -38.28 12.24
C LEU A 581 11.46 -39.55 11.43
N ILE A 582 12.43 -40.05 10.65
CA ILE A 582 12.31 -41.33 9.95
C ILE A 582 12.17 -42.46 10.97
N ASP A 583 13.07 -42.53 11.95
CA ASP A 583 13.08 -43.57 12.99
C ASP A 583 11.78 -43.56 13.79
N TRP A 584 11.33 -42.37 14.21
CA TRP A 584 10.09 -42.17 14.95
C TRP A 584 8.86 -42.58 14.13
N SER A 585 8.80 -42.19 12.86
CA SER A 585 7.66 -42.50 11.98
C SER A 585 7.57 -44.00 11.67
N LEU A 586 8.70 -44.66 11.41
CA LEU A 586 8.75 -46.11 11.21
C LEU A 586 8.33 -46.88 12.47
N LEU A 587 8.74 -46.43 13.66
CA LEU A 587 8.34 -47.05 14.93
C LEU A 587 6.85 -46.89 15.22
N ASN A 588 6.25 -45.77 14.80
CA ASN A 588 4.90 -45.37 15.19
C ASN A 588 3.85 -45.40 14.05
N GLU A 589 4.17 -45.96 12.88
CA GLU A 589 3.32 -45.90 11.68
C GLU A 589 1.86 -46.36 11.89
N ASN A 590 1.65 -47.33 12.78
CA ASN A 590 0.33 -47.89 13.06
C ASN A 590 -0.43 -47.10 14.15
N ASN A 591 0.30 -46.48 15.06
CA ASN A 591 -0.25 -45.81 16.25
C ASN A 591 -0.42 -44.29 16.06
N ALA A 592 0.38 -43.67 15.20
CA ALA A 592 0.27 -42.25 14.88
C ALA A 592 -0.95 -41.99 13.97
N GLU A 593 -1.55 -40.82 14.15
CA GLU A 593 -2.58 -40.31 13.26
C GLU A 593 -2.01 -40.05 11.86
N ILE A 594 -2.81 -40.30 10.82
CA ILE A 594 -2.43 -40.01 9.43
C ILE A 594 -2.03 -38.53 9.28
N LYS A 595 -2.72 -37.64 10.01
CA LYS A 595 -2.40 -36.21 9.98
C LYS A 595 -0.99 -35.91 10.52
N CYS A 596 -0.55 -36.62 11.55
CA CYS A 596 0.82 -36.51 12.04
C CYS A 596 1.84 -36.97 10.99
N LEU A 597 1.57 -38.06 10.28
CA LEU A 597 2.46 -38.55 9.22
C LEU A 597 2.56 -37.58 8.04
N GLN A 598 1.46 -36.92 7.67
CA GLN A 598 1.44 -35.82 6.69
C GLN A 598 2.24 -34.60 7.18
N ASP A 599 2.23 -34.33 8.48
CA ASP A 599 3.01 -33.25 9.06
C ASP A 599 4.52 -33.59 9.05
N VAL A 600 4.90 -34.87 9.25
CA VAL A 600 6.28 -35.36 9.02
C VAL A 600 6.70 -35.18 7.57
N ASP A 601 5.85 -35.58 6.61
CA ASP A 601 6.08 -35.39 5.17
C ASP A 601 6.39 -33.92 4.83
N PHE A 602 5.55 -32.99 5.30
CA PHE A 602 5.76 -31.55 5.13
C PHE A 602 7.11 -31.07 5.69
N ILE A 603 7.46 -31.50 6.90
CA ILE A 603 8.71 -31.15 7.57
C ILE A 603 9.91 -31.61 6.74
N LEU A 604 9.90 -32.88 6.31
CA LEU A 604 10.98 -33.47 5.51
C LEU A 604 11.15 -32.73 4.17
N LYS A 605 10.06 -32.52 3.43
CA LYS A 605 10.07 -31.74 2.17
C LYS A 605 10.70 -30.37 2.34
N SER A 606 10.34 -29.66 3.41
CA SER A 606 10.79 -28.30 3.69
C SER A 606 12.28 -28.24 4.01
N ILE A 607 12.78 -29.20 4.81
CA ILE A 607 14.20 -29.26 5.19
C ILE A 607 15.06 -29.75 4.02
N ILE A 608 14.66 -30.84 3.37
CA ILE A 608 15.44 -31.51 2.31
C ILE A 608 15.53 -30.63 1.07
N GLY A 609 14.43 -30.00 0.65
CA GLY A 609 14.39 -29.14 -0.54
C GLY A 609 15.38 -27.97 -0.49
N LYS A 610 15.76 -27.51 0.70
CA LYS A 610 16.73 -26.42 0.90
C LYS A 610 18.19 -26.88 0.89
N GLN A 611 18.47 -28.18 0.97
CA GLN A 611 19.84 -28.68 1.02
C GLN A 611 20.53 -28.68 -0.36
N SER A 612 21.86 -28.75 -0.35
CA SER A 612 22.67 -28.95 -1.56
C SER A 612 22.48 -30.37 -2.13
N SER A 613 22.75 -30.55 -3.43
CA SER A 613 22.63 -31.87 -4.08
C SER A 613 23.47 -32.94 -3.38
N GLN A 614 24.67 -32.59 -2.91
CA GLN A 614 25.54 -33.50 -2.14
C GLN A 614 24.87 -34.01 -0.86
N ARG A 615 24.29 -33.09 -0.05
CA ARG A 615 23.58 -33.44 1.18
C ARG A 615 22.32 -34.26 0.89
N GLN A 616 21.57 -33.91 -0.16
CA GLN A 616 20.40 -34.69 -0.58
C GLN A 616 20.79 -36.14 -0.95
N THR A 617 21.90 -36.34 -1.67
CA THR A 617 22.42 -37.69 -1.99
C THR A 617 22.80 -38.49 -0.74
N GLU A 618 23.30 -37.84 0.31
CA GLU A 618 23.58 -38.50 1.60
C GLU A 618 22.28 -38.93 2.31
N ILE A 619 21.27 -38.06 2.33
CA ILE A 619 19.96 -38.33 2.96
C ILE A 619 19.24 -39.51 2.28
N ILE A 620 19.30 -39.60 0.95
CA ILE A 620 18.62 -40.67 0.19
C ILE A 620 19.16 -42.07 0.52
N LYS A 621 20.34 -42.21 1.13
CA LYS A 621 20.81 -43.52 1.62
C LYS A 621 19.83 -44.14 2.64
N GLU A 622 19.09 -43.31 3.36
CA GLU A 622 18.04 -43.74 4.29
C GLU A 622 16.80 -44.33 3.58
N LEU A 623 16.64 -44.11 2.27
CA LEU A 623 15.55 -44.68 1.45
C LEU A 623 15.53 -46.21 1.53
N SER A 624 16.70 -46.85 1.66
CA SER A 624 16.83 -48.30 1.79
C SER A 624 16.10 -48.88 3.01
N ARG A 625 15.76 -48.04 4.00
CA ARG A 625 15.04 -48.41 5.22
C ARG A 625 13.53 -48.25 5.10
N VAL A 626 13.06 -47.60 4.03
CA VAL A 626 11.64 -47.29 3.81
C VAL A 626 11.11 -48.21 2.72
N ASP A 627 10.46 -49.30 3.13
CA ASP A 627 9.64 -50.11 2.22
C ASP A 627 8.21 -49.56 2.16
N LEU A 628 7.44 -50.02 1.17
CA LEU A 628 6.01 -49.73 1.07
C LEU A 628 5.15 -50.92 1.50
N VAL A 629 5.57 -51.78 2.45
CA VAL A 629 4.71 -52.88 2.94
C VAL A 629 3.43 -52.32 3.56
N SER A 630 3.56 -51.25 4.34
CA SER A 630 2.46 -50.42 4.85
C SER A 630 2.23 -49.23 3.93
N GLY A 631 0.99 -49.03 3.47
CA GLY A 631 0.65 -47.88 2.62
C GLY A 631 0.93 -46.52 3.28
N ARG A 632 0.88 -46.46 4.62
CA ARG A 632 1.15 -45.23 5.39
C ARG A 632 2.60 -44.73 5.23
N ARG A 633 3.55 -45.61 4.89
CA ARG A 633 4.96 -45.24 4.65
C ARG A 633 5.15 -44.35 3.42
N VAL A 634 4.12 -44.21 2.57
CA VAL A 634 4.16 -43.29 1.43
C VAL A 634 4.42 -41.84 1.85
N PHE A 635 3.97 -41.41 3.03
CA PHE A 635 4.22 -40.05 3.52
C PHE A 635 5.70 -39.81 3.81
N LEU A 636 6.42 -40.80 4.36
CA LEU A 636 7.87 -40.73 4.52
C LEU A 636 8.57 -40.70 3.17
N LEU A 637 8.13 -41.57 2.25
CA LEU A 637 8.70 -41.67 0.92
C LEU A 637 8.53 -40.35 0.13
N ASP A 638 7.35 -39.75 0.19
CA ASP A 638 7.05 -38.45 -0.41
C ASP A 638 7.88 -37.33 0.24
N GLY A 639 8.02 -37.36 1.56
CA GLY A 639 8.87 -36.46 2.34
C GLY A 639 10.32 -36.45 1.89
N LEU A 640 10.86 -37.64 1.57
CA LEU A 640 12.25 -37.84 1.16
C LEU A 640 12.50 -37.52 -0.32
N LEU A 641 11.54 -37.79 -1.20
CA LEU A 641 11.77 -37.81 -2.65
C LEU A 641 11.19 -36.62 -3.42
N CYS A 642 10.10 -36.02 -2.93
CA CYS A 642 9.34 -35.03 -3.68
C CYS A 642 10.18 -33.79 -4.03
N ASN A 643 10.90 -33.24 -3.05
CA ASN A 643 11.70 -32.01 -3.20
C ASN A 643 13.19 -32.27 -3.53
N LEU A 644 13.53 -33.44 -4.06
CA LEU A 644 14.87 -33.70 -4.55
C LEU A 644 15.19 -32.89 -5.80
N ARG A 645 16.42 -32.38 -5.87
CA ARG A 645 16.99 -31.75 -7.06
C ARG A 645 17.17 -32.77 -8.18
N ARG A 646 17.15 -32.28 -9.42
CA ARG A 646 17.14 -33.12 -10.64
C ARG A 646 18.45 -33.88 -10.87
N ASP A 647 19.55 -33.39 -10.34
CA ASP A 647 20.88 -33.98 -10.43
C ASP A 647 21.14 -35.08 -9.39
N VAL A 648 20.15 -35.36 -8.53
CA VAL A 648 20.24 -36.40 -7.50
C VAL A 648 19.67 -37.71 -8.04
N GLU A 649 20.51 -38.73 -8.13
CA GLU A 649 20.12 -40.05 -8.63
C GLU A 649 19.24 -40.82 -7.63
N ILE A 650 18.20 -41.48 -8.15
CA ILE A 650 17.29 -42.34 -7.39
C ILE A 650 17.15 -43.72 -8.03
N ASP A 651 16.83 -44.74 -7.23
CA ASP A 651 16.47 -46.06 -7.74
C ASP A 651 15.02 -46.04 -8.27
N TYR A 652 14.86 -46.23 -9.57
CA TYR A 652 13.56 -46.21 -10.25
C TYR A 652 12.68 -47.44 -9.96
N ARG A 653 13.15 -48.42 -9.16
CA ARG A 653 12.27 -49.48 -8.59
C ARG A 653 11.12 -48.91 -7.78
N VAL A 654 11.31 -47.74 -7.18
CA VAL A 654 10.26 -47.02 -6.44
C VAL A 654 9.01 -46.75 -7.30
N VAL A 655 9.15 -46.63 -8.62
CA VAL A 655 8.04 -46.47 -9.57
C VAL A 655 7.14 -47.72 -9.58
N ASP A 656 7.75 -48.91 -9.50
CA ASP A 656 7.02 -50.18 -9.42
C ASP A 656 6.29 -50.28 -8.08
N ASP A 657 6.97 -49.96 -6.98
CA ASP A 657 6.41 -50.03 -5.63
C ASP A 657 5.22 -49.07 -5.46
N LEU A 658 5.34 -47.83 -5.95
CA LEU A 658 4.25 -46.85 -5.95
C LEU A 658 3.07 -47.30 -6.82
N SER A 659 3.34 -47.84 -8.01
CA SER A 659 2.28 -48.32 -8.90
C SER A 659 1.52 -49.51 -8.29
N ALA A 660 2.25 -50.44 -7.65
CA ALA A 660 1.66 -51.56 -6.93
C ALA A 660 0.84 -51.08 -5.72
N LEU A 661 1.33 -50.08 -4.98
CA LEU A 661 0.60 -49.46 -3.86
C LEU A 661 -0.72 -48.84 -4.32
N ILE A 662 -0.69 -48.00 -5.36
CA ILE A 662 -1.89 -47.34 -5.92
C ILE A 662 -2.98 -48.36 -6.28
N THR A 663 -2.58 -49.50 -6.87
CA THR A 663 -3.49 -50.55 -7.33
C THR A 663 -4.16 -51.28 -6.16
N ARG A 664 -3.41 -51.62 -5.10
CA ARG A 664 -3.91 -52.44 -3.99
C ARG A 664 -4.52 -51.65 -2.83
N GLU A 665 -4.14 -50.38 -2.68
CA GLU A 665 -4.61 -49.55 -1.57
C GLU A 665 -6.10 -49.24 -1.71
N SER A 666 -6.75 -48.86 -0.61
CA SER A 666 -8.16 -48.41 -0.61
C SER A 666 -8.32 -46.98 -0.12
N ASP A 667 -7.39 -46.49 0.72
CA ASP A 667 -7.41 -45.14 1.24
C ASP A 667 -7.07 -44.09 0.15
N ASN A 668 -7.99 -43.16 -0.08
CA ASN A 668 -7.86 -42.14 -1.12
C ASN A 668 -6.72 -41.14 -0.86
N PHE A 669 -6.40 -40.84 0.41
CA PHE A 669 -5.30 -39.94 0.73
C PHE A 669 -3.96 -40.59 0.40
N ILE A 670 -3.77 -41.85 0.81
CA ILE A 670 -2.55 -42.62 0.51
C ILE A 670 -2.38 -42.76 -1.01
N LYS A 671 -3.45 -43.12 -1.74
CA LYS A 671 -3.41 -43.18 -3.21
C LYS A 671 -3.05 -41.87 -3.86
N SER A 672 -3.67 -40.77 -3.43
CA SER A 672 -3.39 -39.44 -3.98
C SER A 672 -1.94 -39.03 -3.75
N THR A 673 -1.40 -39.23 -2.54
CA THR A 673 0.01 -38.96 -2.23
C THR A 673 0.94 -39.83 -3.08
N ALA A 674 0.65 -41.12 -3.22
CA ALA A 674 1.42 -42.03 -4.08
C ALA A 674 1.43 -41.58 -5.55
N ALA A 675 0.27 -41.20 -6.10
CA ALA A 675 0.13 -40.73 -7.47
C ALA A 675 0.84 -39.39 -7.71
N GLN A 676 0.78 -38.47 -6.76
CA GLN A 676 1.50 -37.19 -6.80
C GLN A 676 3.02 -37.40 -6.80
N LEU A 677 3.53 -38.25 -5.90
CA LEU A 677 4.94 -38.57 -5.83
C LEU A 677 5.42 -39.27 -7.10
N LEU A 678 4.66 -40.27 -7.58
CA LEU A 678 4.93 -40.97 -8.82
C LEU A 678 5.07 -39.98 -9.98
N ALA A 679 4.12 -39.07 -10.13
CA ALA A 679 4.15 -38.07 -11.19
C ALA A 679 5.31 -37.08 -11.05
N ASN A 680 5.65 -36.68 -9.81
CA ASN A 680 6.83 -35.85 -9.51
C ASN A 680 8.12 -36.52 -10.01
N ILE A 681 8.29 -37.82 -9.71
CA ILE A 681 9.40 -38.63 -10.20
C ILE A 681 9.40 -38.70 -11.73
N ILE A 682 8.25 -38.97 -12.36
CA ILE A 682 8.12 -39.03 -13.82
C ILE A 682 8.49 -37.70 -14.50
N ASN A 683 8.14 -36.57 -13.88
CA ASN A 683 8.51 -35.26 -14.40
C ASN A 683 10.03 -35.04 -14.39
N LYS A 684 10.70 -35.44 -13.31
CA LYS A 684 12.16 -35.30 -13.14
C LYS A 684 12.97 -36.41 -13.82
N CYS A 685 12.34 -37.51 -14.22
CA CYS A 685 12.97 -38.70 -14.78
C CYS A 685 13.76 -38.40 -16.07
N ASP A 686 14.95 -38.98 -16.14
CA ASP A 686 15.84 -39.00 -17.31
C ASP A 686 15.07 -39.47 -18.56
N LEU A 687 15.33 -38.82 -19.70
CA LEU A 687 14.64 -39.13 -20.96
C LEU A 687 14.81 -40.60 -21.39
N ASP A 688 15.96 -41.20 -21.10
CA ASP A 688 16.26 -42.59 -21.48
C ASP A 688 15.47 -43.62 -20.66
N LYS A 689 15.11 -43.29 -19.41
CA LYS A 689 14.40 -44.18 -18.48
C LYS A 689 12.88 -43.98 -18.51
N LEU A 690 12.43 -42.80 -18.97
CA LEU A 690 11.03 -42.41 -19.00
C LEU A 690 10.12 -43.41 -19.74
N PRO A 691 10.46 -43.94 -20.94
CA PRO A 691 9.60 -44.90 -21.64
C PRO A 691 9.32 -46.15 -20.81
N MET A 692 10.37 -46.71 -20.19
CA MET A 692 10.25 -47.88 -19.31
C MET A 692 9.30 -47.59 -18.13
N CYS A 693 9.43 -46.43 -17.49
CA CYS A 693 8.56 -46.04 -16.38
C CYS A 693 7.10 -45.86 -16.83
N LEU A 694 6.85 -45.24 -17.98
CA LEU A 694 5.48 -45.07 -18.51
C LEU A 694 4.84 -46.40 -18.90
N ASP A 695 5.60 -47.34 -19.46
CA ASP A 695 5.10 -48.68 -19.80
C ASP A 695 4.69 -49.47 -18.56
N LYS A 696 5.46 -49.35 -17.48
CA LYS A 696 5.14 -49.96 -16.18
C LYS A 696 3.83 -49.40 -15.61
N ILE A 697 3.68 -48.07 -15.66
CA ILE A 697 2.45 -47.40 -15.22
C ILE A 697 1.25 -47.90 -16.04
N ASN A 698 1.35 -47.92 -17.38
CA ASN A 698 0.25 -48.37 -18.24
C ASN A 698 -0.19 -49.83 -18.00
N LYS A 699 0.72 -50.72 -17.59
CA LYS A 699 0.42 -52.14 -17.34
C LYS A 699 -0.43 -52.37 -16.08
N ASN A 700 -0.40 -51.45 -15.12
CA ASN A 700 -0.99 -51.64 -13.79
C ASN A 700 -2.45 -51.14 -13.66
N GLN A 701 -3.23 -51.08 -14.76
CA GLN A 701 -4.63 -50.60 -14.78
C GLN A 701 -4.84 -49.31 -13.95
N THR A 702 -4.23 -48.22 -14.40
CA THR A 702 -4.21 -46.96 -13.65
C THR A 702 -5.57 -46.29 -13.51
N ASP A 703 -5.86 -45.82 -12.29
CA ASP A 703 -7.04 -45.02 -11.99
C ASP A 703 -6.96 -43.59 -12.57
N LEU A 704 -8.11 -42.88 -12.56
CA LEU A 704 -8.23 -41.50 -13.06
C LEU A 704 -7.24 -40.54 -12.38
N THR A 705 -7.02 -40.72 -11.08
CA THR A 705 -6.09 -39.92 -10.28
C THR A 705 -4.67 -40.04 -10.82
N THR A 706 -4.18 -41.26 -11.04
CA THR A 706 -2.83 -41.50 -11.54
C THR A 706 -2.65 -40.98 -12.96
N ILE A 707 -3.61 -41.23 -13.84
CA ILE A 707 -3.56 -40.73 -15.23
C ILE A 707 -3.50 -39.20 -15.24
N SER A 708 -4.28 -38.52 -14.40
CA SER A 708 -4.30 -37.06 -14.34
C SER A 708 -2.95 -36.47 -13.88
N TRP A 709 -2.36 -37.03 -12.83
CA TRP A 709 -1.06 -36.58 -12.31
C TRP A 709 0.09 -36.86 -13.28
N VAL A 710 0.12 -38.05 -13.91
CA VAL A 710 1.12 -38.37 -14.94
C VAL A 710 0.95 -37.47 -16.18
N THR A 711 -0.28 -37.19 -16.58
CA THR A 711 -0.56 -36.24 -17.67
C THR A 711 -0.02 -34.85 -17.30
N LYS A 712 -0.29 -34.36 -16.08
CA LYS A 712 0.29 -33.10 -15.58
C LYS A 712 1.80 -33.10 -15.68
N ALA A 713 2.47 -34.14 -15.16
CA ALA A 713 3.91 -34.27 -15.20
C ALA A 713 4.49 -34.15 -16.62
N LEU A 714 3.85 -34.79 -17.61
CA LEU A 714 4.28 -34.80 -19.01
C LEU A 714 3.99 -33.48 -19.72
N VAL A 715 2.81 -32.89 -19.50
CA VAL A 715 2.42 -31.58 -20.06
C VAL A 715 3.34 -30.50 -19.51
N MET A 716 3.57 -30.50 -18.19
CA MET A 716 4.40 -29.51 -17.50
C MET A 716 5.85 -29.53 -18.00
N ARG A 717 6.41 -30.72 -18.32
CA ARG A 717 7.75 -30.83 -18.94
C ARG A 717 7.75 -30.70 -20.48
N ASN A 718 6.61 -30.48 -21.11
CA ASN A 718 6.44 -30.39 -22.57
C ASN A 718 6.99 -31.64 -23.32
N HIS A 719 6.72 -32.84 -22.81
CA HIS A 719 7.17 -34.09 -23.45
C HIS A 719 6.28 -34.48 -24.64
N THR A 720 6.82 -35.19 -25.63
CA THR A 720 6.11 -35.59 -26.85
C THR A 720 4.91 -36.50 -26.58
N THR A 721 4.99 -37.37 -25.57
CA THR A 721 3.89 -38.25 -25.16
C THR A 721 2.79 -37.52 -24.35
N ALA A 722 2.96 -36.25 -23.98
CA ALA A 722 1.93 -35.50 -23.26
C ALA A 722 0.59 -35.48 -24.01
N ASN A 723 0.64 -35.39 -25.36
CA ASN A 723 -0.55 -35.43 -26.20
C ASN A 723 -1.26 -36.78 -26.08
N SER A 724 -0.56 -37.92 -26.16
CA SER A 724 -1.21 -39.23 -26.06
C SER A 724 -1.87 -39.46 -24.69
N TRP A 725 -1.29 -38.91 -23.63
CA TRP A 725 -1.88 -38.97 -22.28
C TRP A 725 -3.07 -38.02 -22.12
N THR A 726 -3.03 -36.86 -22.78
CA THR A 726 -4.17 -35.93 -22.85
C THR A 726 -5.34 -36.54 -23.62
N GLU A 727 -5.07 -37.22 -24.74
CA GLU A 727 -6.10 -37.94 -25.50
C GLU A 727 -6.73 -39.06 -24.68
N LYS A 728 -5.95 -39.81 -23.87
CA LYS A 728 -6.52 -40.79 -22.92
C LYS A 728 -7.51 -40.16 -21.94
N LEU A 729 -7.22 -38.96 -21.41
CA LEU A 729 -8.17 -38.26 -20.53
C LEU A 729 -9.45 -37.85 -21.27
N LEU A 730 -9.33 -37.42 -22.53
CA LEU A 730 -10.48 -37.09 -23.38
C LEU A 730 -11.32 -38.33 -23.71
N GLU A 731 -10.69 -39.47 -24.03
CA GLU A 731 -11.38 -40.74 -24.24
C GLU A 731 -12.10 -41.24 -22.98
N LEU A 732 -11.52 -41.03 -21.80
CA LEU A 732 -12.16 -41.35 -20.53
C LEU A 732 -13.36 -40.44 -20.24
N LEU A 733 -13.29 -39.16 -20.62
CA LEU A 733 -14.39 -38.20 -20.50
C LEU A 733 -15.64 -38.59 -21.30
N GLU A 734 -15.46 -39.37 -22.38
CA GLU A 734 -16.58 -39.90 -23.15
C GLU A 734 -17.43 -40.92 -22.38
N ASN A 735 -16.80 -41.66 -21.46
CA ASN A 735 -17.39 -42.81 -20.80
C ASN A 735 -17.67 -42.59 -19.31
N ASP A 736 -16.92 -41.70 -18.65
CA ASP A 736 -17.04 -41.40 -17.22
C ASP A 736 -17.08 -39.88 -16.98
N THR A 737 -18.21 -39.38 -16.52
CA THR A 737 -18.40 -37.97 -16.15
C THR A 737 -17.40 -37.52 -15.08
N ASN A 738 -16.94 -38.41 -14.19
CA ASN A 738 -15.97 -38.08 -13.15
C ASN A 738 -14.58 -37.74 -13.72
N ALA A 739 -14.27 -38.16 -14.95
CA ALA A 739 -13.01 -37.80 -15.62
C ALA A 739 -12.88 -36.28 -15.86
N ALA A 740 -13.98 -35.52 -15.79
CA ALA A 740 -13.95 -34.06 -15.86
C ALA A 740 -13.04 -33.44 -14.77
N VAL A 741 -12.98 -34.04 -13.58
CA VAL A 741 -12.15 -33.56 -12.46
C VAL A 741 -10.65 -33.68 -12.77
N CYS A 742 -10.24 -34.60 -13.65
CA CYS A 742 -8.83 -34.78 -14.02
C CYS A 742 -8.23 -33.51 -14.64
N PHE A 743 -9.02 -32.74 -15.40
CA PHE A 743 -8.56 -31.51 -16.04
C PHE A 743 -8.21 -30.41 -15.03
N ARG A 744 -8.91 -30.36 -13.89
CA ARG A 744 -8.58 -29.49 -12.75
C ARG A 744 -7.20 -29.81 -12.20
N ILE A 745 -6.89 -31.09 -12.02
CA ILE A 745 -5.60 -31.53 -11.48
C ILE A 745 -4.47 -31.06 -12.40
N VAL A 746 -4.61 -31.26 -13.72
CA VAL A 746 -3.57 -30.88 -14.68
C VAL A 746 -3.29 -29.38 -14.68
N ILE A 747 -4.33 -28.54 -14.69
CA ILE A 747 -4.17 -27.08 -14.82
C ILE A 747 -3.79 -26.38 -13.50
N ASN A 748 -4.13 -26.95 -12.34
CA ASN A 748 -3.97 -26.28 -11.05
C ASN A 748 -2.51 -26.31 -10.52
N ASP A 749 -1.90 -25.14 -10.31
CA ASP A 749 -0.54 -24.96 -9.77
C ASP A 749 -0.45 -24.88 -8.23
N SER A 750 -1.56 -24.99 -7.51
CA SER A 750 -1.59 -24.83 -6.05
C SER A 750 -1.04 -26.02 -5.27
N PHE A 751 -0.59 -27.08 -5.94
CA PHE A 751 -0.10 -28.28 -5.29
C PHE A 751 1.39 -28.17 -4.96
N ASP A 752 1.79 -28.72 -3.81
CA ASP A 752 3.22 -28.76 -3.43
C ASP A 752 4.03 -29.67 -4.36
N ALA A 753 3.44 -30.81 -4.78
CA ALA A 753 4.02 -31.70 -5.77
C ALA A 753 3.86 -31.14 -7.20
N LEU A 754 4.81 -31.48 -8.08
CA LEU A 754 4.87 -30.94 -9.45
C LEU A 754 4.87 -29.42 -9.47
N SER A 755 5.74 -28.84 -8.67
CA SER A 755 5.91 -27.40 -8.54
C SER A 755 7.36 -26.98 -8.75
N PRO A 756 7.64 -25.68 -8.92
CA PRO A 756 9.01 -25.18 -8.90
C PRO A 756 9.72 -25.48 -7.57
N LYS A 757 8.99 -25.52 -6.44
CA LYS A 757 9.54 -25.86 -5.11
C LYS A 757 10.06 -27.30 -5.06
N SER A 758 9.46 -28.21 -5.83
CA SER A 758 9.88 -29.60 -5.92
C SER A 758 10.93 -29.87 -7.01
N HIS A 759 11.57 -28.81 -7.54
CA HIS A 759 12.57 -28.85 -8.61
C HIS A 759 12.11 -29.55 -9.90
N CYS A 760 10.80 -29.55 -10.17
CA CYS A 760 10.24 -30.15 -11.37
C CYS A 760 10.50 -29.30 -12.64
N ILE A 761 10.60 -29.99 -13.77
CA ILE A 761 10.69 -29.38 -15.11
C ILE A 761 9.35 -28.74 -15.45
N THR A 762 9.38 -27.42 -15.66
CA THR A 762 8.18 -26.61 -15.92
C THR A 762 8.37 -25.74 -17.16
N ALA A 763 7.55 -25.96 -18.19
CA ALA A 763 7.48 -25.12 -19.38
C ALA A 763 6.57 -23.92 -19.09
N ILE A 764 7.07 -22.71 -19.32
CA ILE A 764 6.40 -21.44 -18.91
C ILE A 764 4.93 -21.35 -19.38
N LEU A 765 4.62 -21.83 -20.58
CA LEU A 765 3.29 -21.71 -21.19
C LEU A 765 2.49 -23.02 -21.16
N TYR A 766 2.85 -23.98 -20.30
CA TYR A 766 2.21 -25.31 -20.31
C TYR A 766 0.70 -25.23 -20.06
N GLN A 767 0.27 -24.41 -19.09
CA GLN A 767 -1.16 -24.18 -18.81
C GLN A 767 -1.89 -23.59 -20.00
N GLN A 768 -1.30 -22.59 -20.66
CA GLN A 768 -1.89 -21.94 -21.84
C GLN A 768 -2.04 -22.91 -23.00
N LYS A 769 -1.00 -23.71 -23.26
CA LYS A 769 -1.00 -24.72 -24.32
C LYS A 769 -2.02 -25.82 -24.02
N PHE A 770 -2.04 -26.33 -22.79
CA PHE A 770 -2.97 -27.36 -22.36
C PHE A 770 -4.43 -26.88 -22.41
N PHE A 771 -4.70 -25.71 -21.82
CA PHE A 771 -6.02 -25.07 -21.86
C PHE A 771 -6.49 -24.88 -23.29
N THR A 772 -5.66 -24.32 -24.17
CA THR A 772 -6.02 -24.10 -25.59
C THR A 772 -6.28 -25.41 -26.31
N LEU A 773 -5.41 -26.41 -26.14
CA LEU A 773 -5.57 -27.73 -26.77
C LEU A 773 -6.88 -28.39 -26.35
N VAL A 774 -7.11 -28.51 -25.04
CA VAL A 774 -8.27 -29.21 -24.50
C VAL A 774 -9.55 -28.43 -24.79
N CYS A 775 -9.56 -27.09 -24.62
CA CYS A 775 -10.75 -26.30 -24.92
C CYS A 775 -11.18 -26.39 -26.38
N ASN A 776 -10.22 -26.35 -27.33
CA ASN A 776 -10.56 -26.54 -28.74
C ASN A 776 -11.18 -27.92 -28.97
N ARG A 777 -10.60 -28.99 -28.43
CA ARG A 777 -11.16 -30.35 -28.53
C ARG A 777 -12.56 -30.45 -27.94
N LEU A 778 -12.79 -29.87 -26.77
CA LEU A 778 -14.11 -29.85 -26.12
C LEU A 778 -15.12 -29.07 -26.97
N CYS A 779 -14.76 -27.90 -27.49
CA CYS A 779 -15.65 -27.08 -28.32
C CYS A 779 -15.98 -27.75 -29.65
N ASP A 780 -14.99 -28.33 -30.32
CA ASP A 780 -15.14 -28.95 -31.64
C ASP A 780 -15.99 -30.23 -31.59
N ASN A 781 -15.89 -30.99 -30.49
CA ASN A 781 -16.56 -32.29 -30.33
C ASN A 781 -17.84 -32.25 -29.49
N TYR A 782 -18.22 -31.09 -28.93
CA TYR A 782 -19.38 -30.98 -28.05
C TYR A 782 -20.69 -31.37 -28.76
N GLN A 783 -21.48 -32.21 -28.10
CA GLN A 783 -22.85 -32.55 -28.49
C GLN A 783 -23.84 -32.12 -27.38
N PRO A 784 -25.03 -31.60 -27.73
CA PRO A 784 -26.04 -31.23 -26.74
C PRO A 784 -26.34 -32.37 -25.76
N GLY A 785 -26.42 -32.04 -24.45
CA GLY A 785 -26.65 -33.03 -23.39
C GLY A 785 -25.41 -33.74 -22.85
N ARG A 786 -24.21 -33.47 -23.39
CA ARG A 786 -22.93 -33.98 -22.84
C ARG A 786 -22.47 -33.16 -21.64
N VAL A 787 -23.03 -33.45 -20.46
CA VAL A 787 -22.71 -32.75 -19.21
C VAL A 787 -21.22 -32.85 -18.85
N SER A 788 -20.56 -33.98 -19.14
CA SER A 788 -19.13 -34.19 -18.84
C SER A 788 -18.21 -33.13 -19.47
N TYR A 789 -18.53 -32.65 -20.67
CA TYR A 789 -17.78 -31.59 -21.35
C TYR A 789 -17.93 -30.23 -20.68
N LEU A 790 -19.13 -29.91 -20.21
CA LEU A 790 -19.41 -28.66 -19.49
C LEU A 790 -18.69 -28.64 -18.15
N LEU A 791 -18.64 -29.78 -17.44
CA LEU A 791 -17.87 -29.92 -16.21
C LEU A 791 -16.37 -29.78 -16.46
N ALA A 792 -15.84 -30.44 -17.48
CA ALA A 792 -14.42 -30.35 -17.83
C ALA A 792 -14.01 -28.89 -18.14
N LEU A 793 -14.84 -28.14 -18.88
CA LEU A 793 -14.59 -26.71 -19.10
C LEU A 793 -14.61 -25.92 -17.79
N GLY A 794 -15.62 -26.13 -16.93
CA GLY A 794 -15.72 -25.47 -15.63
C GLY A 794 -14.46 -25.67 -14.78
N TYR A 795 -14.01 -26.91 -14.67
CA TYR A 795 -12.81 -27.30 -13.95
C TYR A 795 -11.51 -26.78 -14.56
N LEU A 796 -11.43 -26.65 -15.89
CA LEU A 796 -10.30 -25.99 -16.56
C LEU A 796 -10.22 -24.51 -16.20
N LEU A 797 -11.37 -23.83 -16.20
CA LEU A 797 -11.44 -22.38 -15.96
C LEU A 797 -11.07 -22.01 -14.52
N GLU A 798 -11.30 -22.90 -13.55
CA GLU A 798 -11.06 -22.66 -12.13
C GLU A 798 -9.64 -22.18 -11.81
N SER A 799 -8.62 -22.80 -12.41
CA SER A 799 -7.21 -22.46 -12.15
C SER A 799 -6.47 -21.92 -13.37
N THR A 800 -7.19 -21.64 -14.47
CA THR A 800 -6.58 -20.99 -15.64
C THR A 800 -6.39 -19.49 -15.36
N PRO A 801 -5.22 -18.91 -15.68
CA PRO A 801 -5.03 -17.46 -15.56
C PRO A 801 -6.06 -16.67 -16.36
N LYS A 802 -6.71 -15.69 -15.73
CA LYS A 802 -7.80 -14.89 -16.31
C LYS A 802 -7.49 -14.32 -17.69
N GLN A 803 -6.26 -13.83 -17.90
CA GLN A 803 -5.81 -13.30 -19.20
C GLN A 803 -5.90 -14.34 -20.33
N VAL A 804 -5.62 -15.61 -20.02
CA VAL A 804 -5.66 -16.72 -21.00
C VAL A 804 -7.10 -17.03 -21.38
N ILE A 805 -8.00 -17.02 -20.38
CA ILE A 805 -9.45 -17.15 -20.59
C ILE A 805 -9.95 -16.02 -21.48
N LEU A 806 -9.57 -14.78 -21.18
CA LEU A 806 -9.96 -13.59 -21.95
C LEU A 806 -9.50 -13.69 -23.42
N MET A 807 -8.26 -14.13 -23.66
CA MET A 807 -7.73 -14.32 -25.02
C MET A 807 -8.48 -15.36 -25.85
N GLN A 808 -9.05 -16.40 -25.21
CA GLN A 808 -9.83 -17.43 -25.89
C GLN A 808 -11.36 -17.22 -25.76
N PHE A 809 -11.79 -16.13 -25.13
CA PHE A 809 -13.17 -15.95 -24.68
C PHE A 809 -14.20 -16.15 -25.79
N GLN A 810 -13.94 -15.57 -26.97
CA GLN A 810 -14.84 -15.67 -28.12
C GLN A 810 -15.07 -17.12 -28.58
N LYS A 811 -14.06 -17.99 -28.47
CA LYS A 811 -14.18 -19.39 -28.87
C LYS A 811 -14.97 -20.22 -27.85
N ILE A 812 -14.78 -19.92 -26.56
CA ILE A 812 -15.42 -20.68 -25.48
C ILE A 812 -16.76 -20.09 -25.04
N LEU A 813 -17.14 -18.90 -25.51
CA LEU A 813 -18.36 -18.19 -25.11
C LEU A 813 -19.60 -19.07 -25.17
N LYS A 814 -19.80 -19.78 -26.29
CA LYS A 814 -20.95 -20.67 -26.47
C LYS A 814 -21.01 -21.73 -25.36
N MET A 815 -19.86 -22.34 -25.03
CA MET A 815 -19.80 -23.33 -23.95
C MET A 815 -19.95 -22.70 -22.57
N ILE A 816 -19.43 -21.50 -22.31
CA ILE A 816 -19.66 -20.78 -21.04
C ILE A 816 -21.16 -20.55 -20.84
N VAL A 817 -21.85 -20.06 -21.88
CA VAL A 817 -23.28 -19.82 -21.84
C VAL A 817 -24.05 -21.11 -21.60
N LEU A 818 -23.69 -22.21 -22.30
CA LEU A 818 -24.28 -23.53 -22.06
C LEU A 818 -24.01 -24.04 -20.64
N CYS A 819 -22.82 -23.83 -20.08
CA CYS A 819 -22.53 -24.18 -18.70
C CYS A 819 -23.43 -23.44 -17.71
N LEU A 820 -23.66 -22.14 -17.90
CA LEU A 820 -24.55 -21.35 -17.03
C LEU A 820 -26.02 -21.75 -17.15
N ASP A 821 -26.42 -22.29 -18.31
CA ASP A 821 -27.81 -22.64 -18.60
C ASP A 821 -28.13 -24.10 -18.22
N GLU A 822 -27.26 -25.05 -18.57
CA GLU A 822 -27.52 -26.49 -18.48
C GLU A 822 -26.83 -27.17 -17.29
N SER A 823 -25.76 -26.61 -16.73
CA SER A 823 -25.02 -27.27 -15.64
C SER A 823 -25.84 -27.26 -14.35
N GLU A 824 -25.96 -28.43 -13.73
CA GLU A 824 -26.55 -28.57 -12.40
C GLU A 824 -25.50 -28.66 -11.28
N GLU A 825 -24.20 -28.61 -11.61
CA GLU A 825 -23.11 -28.74 -10.65
C GLU A 825 -22.73 -27.39 -10.02
N PRO A 826 -22.97 -27.20 -8.70
CA PRO A 826 -22.76 -25.92 -8.04
C PRO A 826 -21.32 -25.40 -8.07
N GLU A 827 -20.35 -26.30 -8.01
CA GLU A 827 -18.92 -25.94 -7.97
C GLU A 827 -18.50 -25.23 -9.25
N VAL A 828 -18.88 -25.79 -10.40
CA VAL A 828 -18.62 -25.22 -11.73
C VAL A 828 -19.31 -23.88 -11.93
N LEU A 829 -20.58 -23.76 -11.52
CA LEU A 829 -21.32 -22.50 -11.60
C LEU A 829 -20.70 -21.40 -10.74
N VAL A 830 -20.22 -21.75 -9.54
CA VAL A 830 -19.52 -20.80 -8.65
C VAL A 830 -18.22 -20.29 -9.29
N VAL A 831 -17.44 -21.19 -9.89
CA VAL A 831 -16.22 -20.82 -10.62
C VAL A 831 -16.53 -19.85 -11.75
N LEU A 832 -17.49 -20.20 -12.61
CA LEU A 832 -17.88 -19.38 -13.76
C LEU A 832 -18.41 -18.01 -13.35
N LEU A 833 -19.31 -17.95 -12.37
CA LEU A 833 -19.88 -16.69 -11.90
C LEU A 833 -18.82 -15.78 -11.27
N ASN A 834 -17.84 -16.32 -10.55
CA ASN A 834 -16.72 -15.51 -10.04
C ASN A 834 -15.89 -14.91 -11.18
N ILE A 835 -15.51 -15.73 -12.16
CA ILE A 835 -14.73 -15.27 -13.32
C ILE A 835 -15.49 -14.17 -14.09
N ILE A 836 -16.79 -14.39 -14.31
CA ILE A 836 -17.64 -13.44 -15.02
C ILE A 836 -17.83 -12.16 -14.20
N LYS A 837 -18.07 -12.26 -12.89
CA LYS A 837 -18.14 -11.11 -11.99
C LYS A 837 -16.86 -10.27 -12.08
N ASP A 838 -15.70 -10.92 -12.01
CA ASP A 838 -14.42 -10.24 -12.12
C ASP A 838 -14.26 -9.52 -13.47
N PHE A 839 -14.68 -10.14 -14.58
CA PHE A 839 -14.67 -9.50 -15.90
C PHE A 839 -15.66 -8.34 -16.02
N ILE A 840 -16.82 -8.42 -15.34
CA ILE A 840 -17.77 -7.30 -15.27
C ILE A 840 -17.14 -6.14 -14.51
N THR A 841 -16.59 -6.38 -13.32
CA THR A 841 -15.94 -5.35 -12.49
C THR A 841 -14.74 -4.71 -13.20
N GLN A 842 -14.01 -5.47 -14.03
CA GLN A 842 -12.92 -4.97 -14.87
C GLN A 842 -13.38 -4.26 -16.15
N LYS A 843 -14.70 -4.21 -16.40
CA LYS A 843 -15.33 -3.59 -17.58
C LYS A 843 -14.83 -4.20 -18.90
N GLU A 844 -14.62 -5.51 -18.91
CA GLU A 844 -14.16 -6.22 -20.09
C GLU A 844 -15.19 -6.14 -21.22
N LYS A 845 -14.74 -5.74 -22.41
CA LYS A 845 -15.60 -5.49 -23.58
C LYS A 845 -16.44 -6.71 -23.97
N CYS A 846 -15.90 -7.92 -23.80
CA CYS A 846 -16.60 -9.16 -24.13
C CYS A 846 -17.85 -9.42 -23.26
N MET A 847 -17.89 -8.88 -22.03
CA MET A 847 -19.08 -8.90 -21.17
C MET A 847 -20.13 -7.90 -21.66
N GLU A 848 -19.68 -6.70 -22.06
CA GLU A 848 -20.55 -5.66 -22.59
C GLU A 848 -21.21 -6.07 -23.92
N ASP A 849 -20.46 -6.73 -24.80
CA ASP A 849 -20.92 -7.18 -26.12
C ASP A 849 -22.01 -8.27 -26.02
N HIS A 850 -22.04 -9.05 -24.92
CA HIS A 850 -22.98 -10.16 -24.70
C HIS A 850 -23.86 -9.96 -23.44
N LEU A 851 -24.07 -8.71 -23.04
CA LEU A 851 -24.74 -8.37 -21.79
C LEU A 851 -26.11 -9.05 -21.63
N GLY A 852 -26.94 -9.03 -22.68
CA GLY A 852 -28.29 -9.62 -22.65
C GLY A 852 -28.26 -11.11 -22.36
N ASP A 853 -27.35 -11.85 -23.00
CA ASP A 853 -27.18 -13.29 -22.80
C ASP A 853 -26.80 -13.63 -21.36
N PHE A 854 -25.89 -12.88 -20.76
CA PHE A 854 -25.47 -13.10 -19.38
C PHE A 854 -26.56 -12.72 -18.38
N LEU A 855 -27.26 -11.60 -18.58
CA LEU A 855 -28.35 -11.16 -17.71
C LEU A 855 -29.44 -12.22 -17.60
N THR A 856 -29.88 -12.81 -18.71
CA THR A 856 -30.89 -13.88 -18.69
C THR A 856 -30.47 -15.06 -17.81
N ARG A 857 -29.19 -15.47 -17.86
CA ARG A 857 -28.69 -16.60 -17.06
C ARG A 857 -28.46 -16.21 -15.60
N PHE A 858 -28.00 -15.00 -15.30
CA PHE A 858 -27.91 -14.54 -13.91
C PHE A 858 -29.28 -14.51 -13.25
N LEU A 859 -30.31 -14.06 -13.96
CA LEU A 859 -31.69 -14.09 -13.47
C LEU A 859 -32.18 -15.51 -13.21
N LYS A 860 -31.92 -16.46 -14.12
CA LYS A 860 -32.21 -17.89 -13.90
C LYS A 860 -31.49 -18.41 -12.64
N LEU A 861 -30.18 -18.20 -12.56
CA LEU A 861 -29.33 -18.69 -11.47
C LEU A 861 -29.58 -18.00 -10.13
N SER A 862 -30.18 -16.82 -10.11
CA SER A 862 -30.64 -16.15 -8.88
C SER A 862 -31.72 -16.94 -8.12
N THR A 863 -32.38 -17.88 -8.81
CA THR A 863 -33.37 -18.81 -8.25
C THR A 863 -32.89 -20.26 -8.14
N PHE A 864 -31.59 -20.51 -8.35
CA PHE A 864 -31.01 -21.84 -8.35
C PHE A 864 -31.22 -22.59 -7.02
N ASP A 865 -31.83 -23.76 -7.09
CA ASP A 865 -32.37 -24.50 -5.94
C ASP A 865 -31.29 -25.24 -5.15
N LYS A 866 -30.31 -25.85 -5.85
CA LYS A 866 -29.28 -26.72 -5.27
C LYS A 866 -28.19 -25.98 -4.49
N SER A 867 -27.97 -24.69 -4.75
CA SER A 867 -26.89 -23.94 -4.09
C SER A 867 -27.25 -22.49 -3.75
N MET A 868 -27.08 -22.16 -2.47
CA MET A 868 -27.17 -20.78 -2.00
C MET A 868 -26.04 -19.91 -2.54
N LYS A 869 -24.82 -20.45 -2.68
CA LYS A 869 -23.66 -19.69 -3.13
C LYS A 869 -23.80 -19.25 -4.59
N VAL A 870 -24.37 -20.11 -5.44
CA VAL A 870 -24.70 -19.77 -6.85
C VAL A 870 -25.69 -18.61 -6.91
N ARG A 871 -26.78 -18.65 -6.13
CA ARG A 871 -27.77 -17.57 -6.07
C ARG A 871 -27.15 -16.24 -5.64
N ILE A 872 -26.30 -16.25 -4.61
CA ILE A 872 -25.58 -15.06 -4.13
C ILE A 872 -24.70 -14.49 -5.25
N LEU A 873 -23.86 -15.32 -5.88
CA LEU A 873 -22.96 -14.83 -6.93
C LEU A 873 -23.69 -14.32 -8.17
N ALA A 874 -24.81 -14.94 -8.56
CA ALA A 874 -25.64 -14.46 -9.64
C ALA A 874 -26.24 -13.07 -9.32
N LEU A 875 -26.70 -12.86 -8.08
CA LEU A 875 -27.17 -11.55 -7.61
C LEU A 875 -26.06 -10.51 -7.58
N GLN A 876 -24.85 -10.88 -7.16
CA GLN A 876 -23.69 -10.00 -7.20
C GLN A 876 -23.29 -9.64 -8.63
N CYS A 877 -23.34 -10.59 -9.58
CA CYS A 877 -23.12 -10.26 -11.00
C CYS A 877 -24.14 -9.22 -11.49
N LEU A 878 -25.42 -9.35 -11.10
CA LEU A 878 -26.44 -8.35 -11.42
C LEU A 878 -26.12 -6.99 -10.79
N GLN A 879 -25.60 -6.93 -9.56
CA GLN A 879 -25.19 -5.68 -8.92
C GLN A 879 -24.02 -5.01 -9.68
N GLU A 880 -22.94 -5.75 -9.94
CA GLU A 880 -21.73 -5.24 -10.59
C GLU A 880 -21.99 -4.70 -12.01
N VAL A 881 -22.95 -5.28 -12.72
CA VAL A 881 -23.38 -4.78 -14.05
C VAL A 881 -23.84 -3.32 -13.97
N THR A 882 -24.51 -2.92 -12.88
CA THR A 882 -25.07 -1.56 -12.75
C THR A 882 -24.02 -0.47 -12.55
N SER A 883 -22.89 -0.80 -11.91
CA SER A 883 -21.77 0.12 -11.70
C SER A 883 -20.76 0.10 -12.85
N SER A 884 -20.71 -1.00 -13.61
CA SER A 884 -19.64 -1.26 -14.57
C SER A 884 -19.96 -0.82 -15.99
N PHE A 885 -21.22 -0.91 -16.44
CA PHE A 885 -21.61 -0.65 -17.83
C PHE A 885 -22.51 0.57 -18.02
N PRO A 886 -22.52 1.20 -19.23
CA PRO A 886 -23.28 2.42 -19.48
C PRO A 886 -24.79 2.26 -19.31
N VAL A 887 -25.42 3.23 -18.62
CA VAL A 887 -26.85 3.26 -18.30
C VAL A 887 -27.74 2.94 -19.49
N TYR A 888 -27.48 3.53 -20.67
CA TYR A 888 -28.34 3.34 -21.85
C TYR A 888 -28.44 1.88 -22.33
N LYS A 889 -27.41 1.05 -22.09
CA LYS A 889 -27.45 -0.39 -22.38
C LYS A 889 -28.20 -1.19 -21.32
N LEU A 890 -28.27 -0.69 -20.09
CA LEU A 890 -28.98 -1.32 -18.98
C LEU A 890 -30.49 -1.07 -19.04
N LEU A 891 -30.91 0.10 -19.53
CA LEU A 891 -32.31 0.54 -19.52
C LEU A 891 -33.26 -0.43 -20.23
N ILE A 892 -32.81 -1.06 -21.33
CA ILE A 892 -33.62 -2.03 -22.08
C ILE A 892 -33.93 -3.31 -21.26
N HIS A 893 -33.11 -3.63 -20.26
CA HIS A 893 -33.26 -4.82 -19.41
C HIS A 893 -33.90 -4.53 -18.05
N LYS A 894 -33.98 -3.24 -17.65
CA LYS A 894 -34.41 -2.80 -16.31
C LYS A 894 -35.73 -3.44 -15.87
N GLN A 895 -36.76 -3.37 -16.72
CA GLN A 895 -38.10 -3.84 -16.37
C GLN A 895 -38.13 -5.35 -16.08
N GLU A 896 -37.42 -6.14 -16.88
CA GLU A 896 -37.36 -7.59 -16.69
C GLU A 896 -36.59 -7.96 -15.42
N VAL A 897 -35.40 -7.36 -15.24
CA VAL A 897 -34.54 -7.64 -14.09
C VAL A 897 -35.25 -7.30 -12.78
N VAL A 898 -35.83 -6.10 -12.67
CA VAL A 898 -36.54 -5.66 -11.46
C VAL A 898 -37.74 -6.56 -11.15
N ARG A 899 -38.47 -7.02 -12.18
CA ARG A 899 -39.62 -7.92 -12.04
C ARG A 899 -39.20 -9.29 -11.50
N VAL A 900 -38.13 -9.87 -12.04
CA VAL A 900 -37.62 -11.18 -11.59
C VAL A 900 -37.05 -11.08 -10.18
N LEU A 901 -36.21 -10.07 -9.91
CA LEU A 901 -35.64 -9.84 -8.58
C LEU A 901 -36.73 -9.61 -7.51
N GLY A 902 -37.89 -9.07 -7.88
CA GLY A 902 -39.04 -8.97 -6.98
C GLY A 902 -39.49 -10.31 -6.38
N LYS A 903 -39.32 -11.42 -7.11
CA LYS A 903 -39.60 -12.77 -6.59
C LYS A 903 -38.45 -13.31 -5.72
N VAL A 904 -37.21 -12.95 -6.05
CA VAL A 904 -36.00 -13.42 -5.33
C VAL A 904 -35.85 -12.77 -3.95
N VAL A 905 -36.43 -11.58 -3.74
CA VAL A 905 -36.46 -10.92 -2.42
C VAL A 905 -37.17 -11.78 -1.36
N ASP A 906 -38.05 -12.71 -1.76
CA ASP A 906 -38.73 -13.65 -0.87
C ASP A 906 -38.00 -15.00 -0.72
N ASP A 907 -36.68 -15.03 -0.94
CA ASP A 907 -35.90 -16.26 -0.85
C ASP A 907 -35.92 -16.88 0.56
N LYS A 908 -35.90 -18.22 0.64
CA LYS A 908 -35.86 -19.00 1.89
C LYS A 908 -34.67 -18.68 2.82
N LYS A 909 -33.56 -18.09 2.34
CA LYS A 909 -32.36 -17.77 3.12
C LYS A 909 -32.16 -16.26 3.28
N ARG A 910 -31.97 -15.80 4.53
CA ARG A 910 -31.80 -14.38 4.88
C ARG A 910 -30.67 -13.69 4.10
N ILE A 911 -29.52 -14.37 3.92
CA ILE A 911 -28.37 -13.80 3.23
C ILE A 911 -28.72 -13.53 1.75
N VAL A 912 -29.41 -14.46 1.09
CA VAL A 912 -29.83 -14.27 -0.32
C VAL A 912 -30.83 -13.14 -0.46
N ARG A 913 -31.79 -13.02 0.48
CA ARG A 913 -32.72 -11.88 0.50
C ARG A 913 -31.99 -10.54 0.59
N ARG A 914 -30.94 -10.44 1.40
CA ARG A 914 -30.11 -9.23 1.51
C ARG A 914 -29.50 -8.84 0.15
N GLU A 915 -28.81 -9.78 -0.49
CA GLU A 915 -28.19 -9.55 -1.81
C GLU A 915 -29.24 -9.23 -2.88
N ALA A 916 -30.43 -9.84 -2.80
CA ALA A 916 -31.52 -9.59 -3.74
C ALA A 916 -32.15 -8.21 -3.56
N VAL A 917 -32.31 -7.74 -2.31
CA VAL A 917 -32.78 -6.39 -2.00
C VAL A 917 -31.80 -5.35 -2.55
N GLU A 918 -30.50 -5.56 -2.33
CA GLU A 918 -29.46 -4.67 -2.82
C GLU A 918 -29.41 -4.63 -4.35
N ALA A 919 -29.36 -5.80 -5.01
CA ALA A 919 -29.41 -5.90 -6.47
C ALA A 919 -30.66 -5.21 -7.03
N ARG A 920 -31.84 -5.46 -6.45
CA ARG A 920 -33.08 -4.87 -6.91
C ARG A 920 -33.10 -3.35 -6.74
N SER A 921 -32.54 -2.84 -5.65
CA SER A 921 -32.47 -1.41 -5.37
C SER A 921 -31.56 -0.69 -6.36
N LEU A 922 -30.37 -1.25 -6.64
CA LEU A 922 -29.46 -0.71 -7.65
C LEU A 922 -30.13 -0.67 -9.03
N TRP A 923 -30.76 -1.77 -9.46
CA TRP A 923 -31.48 -1.83 -10.73
C TRP A 923 -32.69 -0.89 -10.81
N PHE A 924 -33.34 -0.58 -9.68
CA PHE A 924 -34.39 0.44 -9.63
C PHE A 924 -33.85 1.85 -9.89
N LEU A 925 -32.63 2.14 -9.45
CA LEU A 925 -32.01 3.46 -9.48
C LEU A 925 -31.14 3.73 -10.73
N VAL A 926 -31.05 2.80 -11.68
CA VAL A 926 -30.21 2.93 -12.89
C VAL A 926 -30.51 4.18 -13.73
N ASP A 927 -31.74 4.74 -13.65
CA ASP A 927 -32.18 5.95 -14.34
C ASP A 927 -32.39 7.16 -13.41
N ALA A 928 -31.97 7.06 -12.14
CA ALA A 928 -32.01 8.19 -11.21
C ALA A 928 -30.83 9.14 -11.50
N PRO A 929 -31.03 10.47 -11.42
CA PRO A 929 -29.92 11.42 -11.51
C PRO A 929 -28.98 11.22 -10.30
N MET A 930 -27.68 11.01 -10.57
CA MET A 930 -26.62 10.96 -9.56
C MET A 930 -26.36 12.33 -8.95
#